data_AF-A0A5A5REN4-F1
#
_entry.id   AF-A0A5A5REN4-F1
#
_cell.length_a   1.000
_cell.length_b   1.000
_cell.length_c   1.000
_cell.angle_alpha   90.00
_cell.angle_beta   90.00
_cell.angle_gamma   90.00
#
_symmetry.space_group_name_H-M   'P 1'
#
loop_
_entity.id
_entity.type
_entity.pdbx_description
1 polymer ?
#
loop_
_entity_poly.entity_id
_entity_poly.type
_entity_poly.pdbx_seq_one_letter_code
_entity_poly.pdbx_strand_id
1 'polypeptide(L)'
;MLTSYQELQKELSLSLHDLNNFADKFQKSYDIIISSNEINENHGVGVLLKRIFPDTSGIVSLRTTNLYEGEQDFGVQNFCLDVRGCSYGEILVKIQNLFVYLKPKRVLVIPYFVEDFYVATAIKSLFQVPVCTYLMDDQNVYVRAVADEIVKQLIDNSDLVLGISKPLCQAYSKKYERKIWFVPPLVESYLMPPEITAPDSMARGILIGNIWSQTWLENLRQLCRESQIKLDWYGNPNRQWLQFQEAELEQDGIFFKGYCSQDALIYYLRQAPFAIVPTASSENEQERPEFACLSLPSRIPFITAVANTPIIIVGRKDSAAAQFVKEFDLGTVCDYKAQSLLAEIEKLRIESNQLRLRYSSQKLAKSLKADHFDDWLWRSLEQGKPIDNRFEQFEKNSLKCPVIVTASEVNQSHGTGALVRRIFPDDSEIISIRSDNHYGGEQQFGVLSFHLDHKKMSRPAIFQSILQTLGHHQVQKVFCVPYYASDILTAIAIKELFNVPLATYIMDDQNICVQEIPDALMKEFLSKCSVRFATHPELRNAYENKYGYKFWLLPAIVPHRLINSEVAQVSPQRCQEKWGALLGSIWSPQWFQSLLESIQGAGIKLDWYGNSNYYWLKESAAELEKWGLYSQGLYPEEQLAQQLQAYPFVIVPTGTMDERDDRTELSRLSLPGRIIFNLATANTPVILLGSNKTSAANFINRFQIGVVCDYTPESLAAAVDYVLDPENQQIMRENAVKVAAKFSDRGIDQWVWQSLEKEQAADNRFEAILPRSPIDAVPFIEPPVPEKIYKDYVPVYQVMRRLQGQGYQPDFVIDVGASHGIWSFTVSQLFPEARYLLIDPLTSQYEQSARDYFIGNIPIAELLQVAVSNEEGRLNLQVSADFYCSSLLNPADLRDYQPLEVVVTTIDRIAAEQQISGRGILKIDVQYAEHLVLEGAQAFLPQVDLIIAELSVIRYDQESLVISEMIHWLDQLGFRYYDETGEWRSPIDGTLLQKEIVFIRQALLVPETNREIHQFPSKP
;
A
#
# COMPACT_ATOMS: atom_id res chain seq x y z
N MET A 1 20.73 -86.66 -22.23
CA MET A 1 21.71 -85.59 -22.54
C MET A 1 21.06 -84.23 -22.82
N LEU A 2 19.89 -84.13 -23.46
CA LEU A 2 19.21 -82.83 -23.69
C LEU A 2 18.62 -82.18 -22.41
N THR A 3 18.15 -82.96 -21.44
CA THR A 3 17.60 -82.47 -20.15
C THR A 3 18.65 -81.84 -19.23
N SER A 4 19.87 -82.38 -19.21
CA SER A 4 20.98 -81.88 -18.38
C SER A 4 21.54 -80.54 -18.88
N TYR A 5 21.42 -80.22 -20.17
CA TYR A 5 21.89 -78.95 -20.71
C TYR A 5 20.95 -77.79 -20.38
N GLN A 6 19.63 -78.05 -20.35
CA GLN A 6 18.62 -77.04 -19.99
C GLN A 6 18.63 -76.72 -18.48
N GLU A 7 18.84 -77.72 -17.62
CA GLU A 7 19.01 -77.49 -16.17
C GLU A 7 20.29 -76.71 -15.87
N LEU A 8 21.42 -77.06 -16.50
CA LEU A 8 22.68 -76.29 -16.39
C LEU A 8 22.55 -74.87 -16.93
N GLN A 9 21.83 -74.65 -18.04
CA GLN A 9 21.56 -73.30 -18.53
C GLN A 9 20.69 -72.49 -17.56
N LYS A 10 19.72 -73.13 -16.90
CA LYS A 10 18.85 -72.46 -15.93
C LYS A 10 19.60 -72.12 -14.64
N GLU A 11 20.42 -73.02 -14.12
CA GLU A 11 21.29 -72.76 -12.95
C GLU A 11 22.37 -71.71 -13.27
N LEU A 12 22.98 -71.77 -14.46
CA LEU A 12 23.97 -70.77 -14.89
C LEU A 12 23.30 -69.41 -15.10
N SER A 13 22.09 -69.36 -15.66
CA SER A 13 21.35 -68.11 -15.83
C SER A 13 20.83 -67.54 -14.52
N LEU A 14 20.42 -68.36 -13.55
CA LEU A 14 20.07 -67.92 -12.19
C LEU A 14 21.31 -67.44 -11.44
N SER A 15 22.43 -68.17 -11.54
CA SER A 15 23.70 -67.77 -10.92
C SER A 15 24.26 -66.51 -11.57
N LEU A 16 24.16 -66.33 -12.89
CA LEU A 16 24.51 -65.08 -13.58
C LEU A 16 23.55 -63.94 -13.24
N HIS A 17 22.27 -64.22 -13.02
CA HIS A 17 21.30 -63.23 -12.58
C HIS A 17 21.57 -62.80 -11.12
N ASP A 18 21.95 -63.74 -10.25
CA ASP A 18 22.36 -63.46 -8.87
C ASP A 18 23.69 -62.71 -8.82
N LEU A 19 24.66 -63.06 -9.69
CA LEU A 19 25.94 -62.36 -9.81
C LEU A 19 25.79 -60.98 -10.44
N ASN A 20 24.86 -60.80 -11.40
CA ASN A 20 24.51 -59.50 -11.95
C ASN A 20 23.71 -58.65 -10.94
N ASN A 21 22.81 -59.23 -10.15
CA ASN A 21 22.16 -58.54 -9.03
C ASN A 21 23.18 -58.17 -7.92
N PHE A 22 24.20 -59.00 -7.70
CA PHE A 22 25.33 -58.69 -6.81
C PHE A 22 26.23 -57.59 -7.39
N ALA A 23 26.53 -57.63 -8.68
CA ALA A 23 27.32 -56.62 -9.39
C ALA A 23 26.58 -55.28 -9.53
N ASP A 24 25.25 -55.29 -9.69
CA ASP A 24 24.39 -54.10 -9.66
C ASP A 24 24.34 -53.47 -8.26
N LYS A 25 24.42 -54.28 -7.19
CA LYS A 25 24.64 -53.78 -5.82
C LYS A 25 26.01 -53.12 -5.65
N PHE A 26 27.04 -53.52 -6.40
CA PHE A 26 28.35 -52.84 -6.43
C PHE A 26 28.33 -51.50 -7.18
N GLN A 27 27.30 -51.18 -7.97
CA GLN A 27 27.19 -49.91 -8.69
C GLN A 27 26.46 -48.80 -7.93
N LYS A 28 25.63 -49.13 -6.92
CA LYS A 28 24.83 -48.13 -6.19
C LYS A 28 25.63 -47.46 -5.08
N SER A 29 25.76 -46.14 -5.16
CA SER A 29 26.32 -45.29 -4.10
C SER A 29 25.21 -44.71 -3.22
N TYR A 30 25.44 -44.61 -1.92
CA TYR A 30 24.45 -44.16 -0.93
C TYR A 30 24.81 -42.83 -0.28
N ASP A 31 23.81 -42.03 0.05
CA ASP A 31 23.98 -40.86 0.90
C ASP A 31 24.12 -41.32 2.35
N ILE A 32 25.17 -40.86 3.04
CA ILE A 32 25.46 -41.28 4.42
C ILE A 32 25.00 -40.20 5.40
N ILE A 33 24.19 -40.57 6.38
CA ILE A 33 23.77 -39.67 7.45
C ILE A 33 24.34 -40.15 8.77
N ILE A 34 25.18 -39.32 9.37
CA ILE A 34 25.85 -39.57 10.64
C ILE A 34 25.15 -38.76 11.73
N SER A 35 24.60 -39.44 12.74
CA SER A 35 23.99 -38.84 13.93
C SER A 35 24.61 -39.43 15.20
N SER A 36 24.56 -38.71 16.30
CA SER A 36 25.08 -39.21 17.59
C SER A 36 24.28 -40.39 18.15
N ASN A 37 22.99 -40.42 17.84
CA ASN A 37 22.01 -41.40 18.32
C ASN A 37 20.97 -41.77 17.25
N GLU A 38 19.96 -42.55 17.63
CA GLU A 38 18.91 -43.06 16.76
C GLU A 38 18.19 -41.94 15.98
N ILE A 39 17.69 -42.20 14.77
CA ILE A 39 16.86 -41.24 14.01
C ILE A 39 15.39 -41.65 14.16
N ASN A 40 14.76 -41.23 15.26
CA ASN A 40 13.37 -41.55 15.59
C ASN A 40 12.60 -40.33 16.15
N GLU A 41 11.38 -40.55 16.63
CA GLU A 41 10.48 -39.48 17.10
C GLU A 41 10.68 -39.11 18.58
N ASN A 42 11.66 -39.72 19.25
CA ASN A 42 11.87 -39.55 20.69
C ASN A 42 12.70 -38.31 21.05
N HIS A 43 13.32 -37.64 20.07
CA HIS A 43 14.14 -36.44 20.28
C HIS A 43 14.17 -35.54 19.03
N GLY A 44 14.59 -34.29 19.22
CA GLY A 44 14.48 -33.24 18.20
C GLY A 44 15.31 -33.46 16.93
N VAL A 45 16.50 -34.07 17.04
CA VAL A 45 17.38 -34.33 15.88
C VAL A 45 16.78 -35.39 14.97
N GLY A 46 16.24 -36.48 15.54
CA GLY A 46 15.62 -37.56 14.79
C GLY A 46 14.37 -37.08 14.04
N VAL A 47 13.52 -36.29 14.72
CA VAL A 47 12.36 -35.64 14.10
C VAL A 47 12.80 -34.73 12.94
N LEU A 48 13.82 -33.87 13.15
CA LEU A 48 14.29 -32.96 12.10
C LEU A 48 14.80 -33.73 10.86
N LEU A 49 15.57 -34.80 11.07
CA LEU A 49 16.11 -35.61 9.97
C LEU A 49 15.02 -36.32 9.16
N LYS A 50 13.97 -36.83 9.83
CA LYS A 50 12.80 -37.39 9.14
C LYS A 50 12.06 -36.35 8.29
N ARG A 51 12.01 -35.09 8.74
CA ARG A 51 11.41 -33.98 7.97
C ARG A 51 12.24 -33.59 6.76
N ILE A 52 13.55 -33.58 6.91
CA ILE A 52 14.49 -33.25 5.83
C ILE A 52 14.47 -34.36 4.76
N PHE A 53 14.42 -35.63 5.17
CA PHE A 53 14.49 -36.79 4.27
C PHE A 53 13.23 -37.66 4.36
N PRO A 54 12.14 -37.28 3.67
CA PRO A 54 10.93 -38.09 3.63
C PRO A 54 11.11 -39.39 2.83
N ASP A 55 11.99 -39.40 1.82
CA ASP A 55 12.42 -40.62 1.11
C ASP A 55 13.80 -41.06 1.62
N THR A 56 13.87 -42.27 2.18
CA THR A 56 15.10 -42.83 2.74
C THR A 56 15.68 -43.98 1.91
N SER A 57 15.12 -44.25 0.72
CA SER A 57 15.50 -45.38 -0.15
C SER A 57 16.93 -45.32 -0.70
N GLY A 58 17.59 -44.16 -0.64
CA GLY A 58 19.00 -43.96 -1.04
C GLY A 58 19.97 -43.71 0.12
N ILE A 59 19.52 -43.83 1.38
CA ILE A 59 20.24 -43.37 2.56
C ILE A 59 20.74 -44.55 3.40
N VAL A 60 22.00 -44.49 3.83
CA VAL A 60 22.54 -45.34 4.90
C VAL A 60 22.76 -44.46 6.13
N SER A 61 22.21 -44.86 7.26
CA SER A 61 22.37 -44.12 8.52
C SER A 61 23.41 -44.78 9.43
N LEU A 62 24.23 -43.95 10.07
CA LEU A 62 25.32 -44.37 10.94
C LEU A 62 25.24 -43.59 12.24
N ARG A 63 25.19 -44.29 13.37
CA ARG A 63 25.22 -43.68 14.69
C ARG A 63 26.35 -44.22 15.54
N THR A 64 26.87 -43.42 16.46
CA THR A 64 27.98 -43.81 17.33
C THR A 64 27.52 -44.39 18.66
N THR A 65 26.30 -44.03 19.10
CA THR A 65 25.72 -44.48 20.38
C THR A 65 24.22 -44.82 20.24
N ASN A 66 23.71 -45.72 21.08
CA ASN A 66 22.26 -45.91 21.29
C ASN A 66 21.85 -45.18 22.57
N LEU A 67 20.96 -44.19 22.48
CA LEU A 67 20.43 -43.44 23.64
C LEU A 67 18.95 -43.72 23.90
N TYR A 68 18.23 -44.27 22.92
CA TYR A 68 16.79 -44.53 22.95
C TYR A 68 16.50 -45.96 22.52
N GLU A 69 17.05 -46.92 23.27
CA GLU A 69 16.82 -48.37 23.12
C GLU A 69 17.30 -49.00 21.80
N GLY A 70 17.92 -48.22 20.91
CA GLY A 70 18.51 -48.68 19.65
C GLY A 70 17.51 -48.86 18.50
N GLU A 71 16.22 -48.57 18.70
CA GLU A 71 15.19 -48.68 17.67
C GLU A 71 15.18 -47.49 16.72
N GLN A 72 15.30 -47.78 15.42
CA GLN A 72 15.30 -46.78 14.34
C GLN A 72 14.80 -47.39 13.04
N ASP A 73 13.94 -46.65 12.34
CA ASP A 73 13.47 -46.93 10.99
C ASP A 73 13.78 -45.73 10.08
N PHE A 74 15.05 -45.61 9.66
CA PHE A 74 15.52 -44.52 8.81
C PHE A 74 16.75 -44.94 8.00
N GLY A 75 16.60 -44.90 6.67
CA GLY A 75 17.58 -45.40 5.69
C GLY A 75 17.33 -46.86 5.30
N VAL A 76 17.86 -47.27 4.14
CA VAL A 76 17.82 -48.68 3.69
C VAL A 76 18.61 -49.61 4.60
N GLN A 77 19.61 -49.06 5.28
CA GLN A 77 20.39 -49.73 6.32
C GLN A 77 20.74 -48.71 7.41
N ASN A 78 20.74 -49.16 8.66
CA ASN A 78 21.16 -48.36 9.81
C ASN A 78 22.18 -49.15 10.64
N PHE A 79 23.26 -48.49 11.03
CA PHE A 79 24.36 -49.11 11.78
C PHE A 79 24.66 -48.32 13.06
N CYS A 80 24.86 -49.04 14.17
CA CYS A 80 25.48 -48.47 15.36
C CYS A 80 26.95 -48.88 15.40
N LEU A 81 27.85 -47.92 15.19
CA LEU A 81 29.29 -48.13 15.22
C LEU A 81 29.87 -47.57 16.52
N ASP A 82 29.90 -48.41 17.55
CA ASP A 82 30.53 -48.05 18.82
C ASP A 82 32.07 -48.01 18.64
N VAL A 83 32.60 -46.79 18.69
CA VAL A 83 34.03 -46.49 18.60
C VAL A 83 34.55 -45.80 19.86
N ARG A 84 33.79 -45.82 20.95
CA ARG A 84 34.23 -45.22 22.22
C ARG A 84 35.51 -45.89 22.69
N GLY A 85 36.53 -45.08 22.95
CA GLY A 85 37.86 -45.54 23.37
C GLY A 85 38.74 -46.13 22.24
N CYS A 86 38.28 -46.18 20.99
CA CYS A 86 39.12 -46.58 19.85
C CYS A 86 40.11 -45.47 19.47
N SER A 87 41.32 -45.84 19.06
CA SER A 87 42.26 -44.95 18.38
C SER A 87 41.76 -44.59 16.97
N TYR A 88 42.21 -43.46 16.42
CA TYR A 88 41.81 -43.03 15.06
C TYR A 88 42.14 -44.09 13.98
N GLY A 89 43.23 -44.84 14.14
CA GLY A 89 43.58 -45.96 13.25
C GLY A 89 42.57 -47.11 13.29
N GLU A 90 42.07 -47.47 14.47
CA GLU A 90 41.04 -48.50 14.63
C GLU A 90 39.69 -48.05 14.05
N ILE A 91 39.36 -46.76 14.17
CA ILE A 91 38.18 -46.15 13.56
C ILE A 91 38.24 -46.27 12.03
N LEU A 92 39.39 -45.98 11.42
CA LEU A 92 39.60 -46.13 9.97
C LEU A 92 39.35 -47.57 9.51
N VAL A 93 39.89 -48.57 10.22
CA VAL A 93 39.69 -49.99 9.88
C VAL A 93 38.23 -50.40 10.02
N LYS A 94 37.56 -49.98 11.10
CA LYS A 94 36.12 -50.25 11.32
C LYS A 94 35.26 -49.65 10.20
N ILE A 95 35.55 -48.43 9.76
CA ILE A 95 34.83 -47.77 8.67
C ILE A 95 35.13 -48.46 7.32
N GLN A 96 36.38 -48.80 7.03
CA GLN A 96 36.72 -49.59 5.83
C GLN A 96 35.94 -50.90 5.78
N ASN A 97 35.84 -51.62 6.90
CA ASN A 97 35.09 -52.88 6.99
C ASN A 97 33.57 -52.69 6.83
N LEU A 98 33.03 -51.59 7.34
CA LEU A 98 31.60 -51.28 7.19
C LEU A 98 31.22 -50.96 5.74
N PHE A 99 32.10 -50.25 5.03
CA PHE A 99 31.87 -49.79 3.66
C PHE A 99 32.50 -50.71 2.58
N VAL A 100 32.82 -51.96 2.90
CA VAL A 100 33.33 -52.94 1.90
C VAL A 100 32.34 -53.15 0.75
N TYR A 101 31.04 -53.18 1.07
CA TYR A 101 29.94 -53.43 0.12
C TYR A 101 28.99 -52.24 -0.03
N LEU A 102 29.35 -51.08 0.53
CA LEU A 102 28.56 -49.84 0.49
C LEU A 102 29.46 -48.71 0.02
N LYS A 103 29.14 -48.09 -1.11
CA LYS A 103 29.91 -46.96 -1.62
C LYS A 103 29.31 -45.64 -1.11
N PRO A 104 29.98 -44.88 -0.23
CA PRO A 104 29.49 -43.57 0.18
C PRO A 104 29.52 -42.61 -1.02
N LYS A 105 28.43 -41.86 -1.21
CA LYS A 105 28.28 -40.85 -2.26
C LYS A 105 28.68 -39.46 -1.73
N ARG A 106 28.13 -39.11 -0.56
CA ARG A 106 28.30 -37.86 0.18
C ARG A 106 27.80 -38.07 1.61
N VAL A 107 28.15 -37.17 2.51
CA VAL A 107 27.90 -37.31 3.95
C VAL A 107 27.20 -36.08 4.49
N LEU A 108 26.16 -36.27 5.30
CA LEU A 108 25.67 -35.29 6.26
C LEU A 108 26.04 -35.78 7.66
N VAL A 109 26.74 -34.96 8.45
CA VAL A 109 27.03 -35.25 9.85
C VAL A 109 26.39 -34.22 10.77
N ILE A 110 25.73 -34.70 11.82
CA ILE A 110 25.20 -33.91 12.94
C ILE A 110 25.96 -34.35 14.19
N PRO A 111 27.14 -33.75 14.45
CA PRO A 111 28.02 -34.25 15.48
C PRO A 111 27.60 -33.75 16.87
N TYR A 112 27.69 -34.62 17.88
CA TYR A 112 27.48 -34.27 19.28
C TYR A 112 28.57 -34.85 20.19
N PHE A 113 28.89 -36.14 20.05
CA PHE A 113 29.98 -36.78 20.77
C PHE A 113 31.27 -36.75 19.96
N VAL A 114 32.42 -36.83 20.63
CA VAL A 114 33.75 -36.77 19.99
C VAL A 114 33.91 -37.85 18.90
N GLU A 115 33.27 -39.00 19.09
CA GLU A 115 33.24 -40.11 18.14
C GLU A 115 32.63 -39.70 16.79
N ASP A 116 31.60 -38.84 16.78
CA ASP A 116 30.93 -38.40 15.55
C ASP A 116 31.89 -37.61 14.64
N PHE A 117 32.73 -36.77 15.27
CA PHE A 117 33.75 -35.98 14.58
C PHE A 117 34.81 -36.89 13.93
N TYR A 118 35.27 -37.91 14.66
CA TYR A 118 36.24 -38.87 14.13
C TYR A 118 35.66 -39.71 12.99
N VAL A 119 34.43 -40.20 13.13
CA VAL A 119 33.79 -41.05 12.11
C VAL A 119 33.59 -40.27 10.81
N ALA A 120 33.08 -39.03 10.87
CA ALA A 120 32.90 -38.22 9.68
C ALA A 120 34.24 -37.87 8.99
N THR A 121 35.25 -37.50 9.77
CA THR A 121 36.60 -37.20 9.26
C THR A 121 37.25 -38.43 8.64
N ALA A 122 37.08 -39.61 9.24
CA ALA A 122 37.60 -40.86 8.73
C ALA A 122 36.94 -41.25 7.39
N ILE A 123 35.61 -41.07 7.25
CA ILE A 123 34.91 -41.30 5.98
C ILE A 123 35.42 -40.35 4.89
N LYS A 124 35.58 -39.05 5.19
CA LYS A 124 36.16 -38.07 4.25
C LYS A 124 37.56 -38.49 3.81
N SER A 125 38.42 -38.85 4.76
CA SER A 125 39.81 -39.23 4.50
C SER A 125 39.91 -40.49 3.61
N LEU A 126 39.09 -41.50 3.90
CA LEU A 126 39.12 -42.78 3.19
C LEU A 126 38.51 -42.73 1.79
N PHE A 127 37.40 -42.02 1.61
CA PHE A 127 36.59 -42.09 0.39
C PHE A 127 36.58 -40.80 -0.43
N GLN A 128 37.13 -39.69 0.08
CA GLN A 128 37.21 -38.39 -0.61
C GLN A 128 35.85 -37.88 -1.11
N VAL A 129 34.78 -38.17 -0.37
CA VAL A 129 33.40 -37.78 -0.69
C VAL A 129 33.07 -36.38 -0.15
N PRO A 130 32.08 -35.65 -0.71
CA PRO A 130 31.60 -34.40 -0.14
C PRO A 130 31.00 -34.58 1.27
N VAL A 131 31.31 -33.68 2.19
CA VAL A 131 30.82 -33.70 3.58
C VAL A 131 30.14 -32.37 3.92
N CYS A 132 28.89 -32.47 4.36
CA CYS A 132 28.15 -31.39 5.01
C CYS A 132 28.14 -31.62 6.52
N THR A 133 28.66 -30.67 7.30
CA THR A 133 28.53 -30.68 8.77
C THR A 133 27.42 -29.75 9.20
N TYR A 134 26.44 -30.24 9.96
CA TYR A 134 25.36 -29.43 10.51
C TYR A 134 25.48 -29.37 12.04
N LEU A 135 25.97 -28.23 12.53
CA LEU A 135 26.16 -27.94 13.94
C LEU A 135 24.83 -27.54 14.61
N MET A 136 24.30 -28.43 15.44
CA MET A 136 23.04 -28.19 16.16
C MET A 136 23.24 -27.73 17.60
N ASP A 137 24.20 -28.29 18.32
CA ASP A 137 24.50 -27.91 19.70
C ASP A 137 25.97 -27.57 19.84
N ASP A 138 26.29 -26.71 20.80
CA ASP A 138 27.67 -26.35 21.07
C ASP A 138 28.40 -27.44 21.87
N GLN A 139 29.50 -27.93 21.32
CA GLN A 139 30.38 -28.91 21.96
C GLN A 139 31.80 -28.38 22.21
N ASN A 140 32.04 -27.09 21.92
CA ASN A 140 33.40 -26.55 21.91
C ASN A 140 33.57 -25.08 22.37
N VAL A 141 32.62 -24.17 22.09
CA VAL A 141 32.78 -22.74 22.37
C VAL A 141 32.58 -22.45 23.85
N TYR A 142 31.44 -22.83 24.40
CA TYR A 142 31.10 -22.73 25.82
C TYR A 142 31.26 -24.08 26.51
N VAL A 143 30.86 -25.18 25.86
CA VAL A 143 31.13 -26.54 26.34
C VAL A 143 32.51 -26.97 25.85
N ARG A 144 33.37 -27.53 26.71
CA ARG A 144 34.69 -28.05 26.32
C ARG A 144 34.69 -29.58 26.16
N ALA A 145 33.65 -30.11 25.51
CA ALA A 145 33.46 -31.56 25.37
C ALA A 145 34.35 -32.15 24.27
N VAL A 146 34.64 -31.38 23.22
CA VAL A 146 35.50 -31.78 22.11
C VAL A 146 36.66 -30.79 21.95
N ALA A 147 37.88 -31.32 21.80
CA ALA A 147 39.09 -30.51 21.66
C ALA A 147 39.09 -29.66 20.37
N ASP A 148 39.72 -28.50 20.42
CA ASP A 148 39.74 -27.52 19.31
C ASP A 148 40.31 -28.11 18.03
N GLU A 149 41.33 -28.95 18.13
CA GLU A 149 41.98 -29.61 16.98
C GLU A 149 41.02 -30.55 16.24
N ILE A 150 40.17 -31.27 16.97
CA ILE A 150 39.24 -32.25 16.41
C ILE A 150 38.11 -31.53 15.67
N VAL A 151 37.53 -30.50 16.29
CA VAL A 151 36.48 -29.68 15.67
C VAL A 151 37.02 -28.96 14.44
N LYS A 152 38.22 -28.37 14.55
CA LYS A 152 38.91 -27.73 13.42
C LYS A 152 39.13 -28.72 12.28
N GLN A 153 39.58 -29.93 12.59
CA GLN A 153 39.79 -30.97 11.59
C GLN A 153 38.49 -31.32 10.84
N LEU A 154 37.35 -31.45 11.52
CA LEU A 154 36.07 -31.70 10.83
C LEU A 154 35.64 -30.51 9.97
N ILE A 155 35.72 -29.28 10.50
CA ILE A 155 35.33 -28.06 9.79
C ILE A 155 36.18 -27.83 8.54
N ASP A 156 37.49 -28.04 8.62
CA ASP A 156 38.41 -27.89 7.48
C ASP A 156 38.17 -28.98 6.42
N ASN A 157 37.72 -30.17 6.83
CA ASN A 157 37.38 -31.28 5.94
C ASN A 157 35.94 -31.26 5.40
N SER A 158 35.11 -30.31 5.86
CA SER A 158 33.72 -30.15 5.42
C SER A 158 33.65 -29.20 4.22
N ASP A 159 32.94 -29.63 3.18
CA ASP A 159 32.72 -28.84 1.96
C ASP A 159 31.57 -27.83 2.16
N LEU A 160 30.64 -28.13 3.07
CA LEU A 160 29.59 -27.21 3.52
C LEU A 160 29.44 -27.31 5.05
N VAL A 161 29.33 -26.18 5.74
CA VAL A 161 29.09 -26.13 7.19
C VAL A 161 27.84 -25.31 7.48
N LEU A 162 26.86 -25.94 8.12
CA LEU A 162 25.59 -25.38 8.51
C LEU A 162 25.52 -25.22 10.04
N GLY A 163 24.76 -24.25 10.53
CA GLY A 163 24.50 -24.05 11.96
C GLY A 163 23.05 -23.72 12.26
N ILE A 164 22.53 -24.26 13.37
CA ILE A 164 21.09 -24.19 13.71
C ILE A 164 20.59 -22.79 14.08
N SER A 165 21.52 -21.90 14.47
CA SER A 165 21.22 -20.55 14.95
C SER A 165 22.26 -19.55 14.46
N LYS A 166 21.86 -18.29 14.28
CA LYS A 166 22.79 -17.21 13.93
C LYS A 166 23.89 -17.01 14.99
N PRO A 167 23.60 -17.02 16.31
CA PRO A 167 24.66 -16.96 17.33
C PRO A 167 25.67 -18.09 17.22
N LEU A 168 25.23 -19.33 16.98
CA LEU A 168 26.13 -20.48 16.81
C LEU A 168 27.02 -20.28 15.59
N CYS A 169 26.42 -19.90 14.46
CA CYS A 169 27.15 -19.63 13.22
C CYS A 169 28.22 -18.56 13.43
N GLN A 170 27.88 -17.45 14.10
CA GLN A 170 28.81 -16.36 14.39
C GLN A 170 29.95 -16.80 15.32
N ALA A 171 29.63 -17.51 16.40
CA ALA A 171 30.62 -17.97 17.38
C ALA A 171 31.65 -18.93 16.75
N TYR A 172 31.18 -19.95 16.04
CA TYR A 172 32.07 -20.91 15.39
C TYR A 172 32.79 -20.29 14.18
N SER A 173 32.14 -19.41 13.40
CA SER A 173 32.81 -18.74 12.28
C SER A 173 33.96 -17.86 12.76
N LYS A 174 33.78 -17.17 13.90
CA LYS A 174 34.81 -16.37 14.54
C LYS A 174 35.95 -17.23 15.09
N LYS A 175 35.64 -18.37 15.72
CA LYS A 175 36.66 -19.24 16.33
C LYS A 175 37.52 -19.98 15.30
N TYR A 176 36.93 -20.42 14.19
CA TYR A 176 37.60 -21.27 13.20
C TYR A 176 37.91 -20.58 11.87
N GLU A 177 37.57 -19.30 11.72
CA GLU A 177 37.81 -18.49 10.52
C GLU A 177 37.21 -19.11 9.24
N ARG A 178 36.04 -19.75 9.38
CA ARG A 178 35.30 -20.41 8.29
C ARG A 178 33.86 -19.93 8.27
N LYS A 179 33.29 -19.70 7.09
CA LYS A 179 31.88 -19.31 6.96
C LYS A 179 30.98 -20.49 7.33
N ILE A 180 30.09 -20.26 8.29
CA ILE A 180 29.01 -21.18 8.66
C ILE A 180 27.69 -20.57 8.25
N TRP A 181 26.88 -21.35 7.55
CA TRP A 181 25.60 -20.92 6.98
C TRP A 181 24.47 -21.27 7.93
N PHE A 182 23.62 -20.30 8.22
CA PHE A 182 22.52 -20.50 9.14
C PHE A 182 21.35 -21.24 8.47
N VAL A 183 20.89 -22.32 9.11
CA VAL A 183 19.71 -23.10 8.71
C VAL A 183 18.90 -23.39 9.98
N PRO A 184 17.65 -22.92 10.10
CA PRO A 184 16.81 -23.25 11.24
C PRO A 184 16.22 -24.66 11.13
N PRO A 185 15.65 -25.20 12.22
CA PRO A 185 14.76 -26.35 12.17
C PRO A 185 13.57 -26.12 11.22
N LEU A 186 13.24 -27.13 10.41
CA LEU A 186 12.23 -27.06 9.35
C LEU A 186 10.98 -27.88 9.69
N VAL A 187 9.89 -27.58 8.97
CA VAL A 187 8.55 -28.15 9.16
C VAL A 187 7.88 -28.38 7.81
N GLU A 188 7.17 -29.48 7.68
CA GLU A 188 6.46 -29.84 6.45
C GLU A 188 5.29 -28.88 6.18
N SER A 189 5.18 -28.40 4.94
CA SER A 189 4.18 -27.36 4.61
C SER A 189 2.74 -27.79 4.83
N TYR A 190 2.41 -29.08 4.72
CA TYR A 190 1.05 -29.58 4.93
C TYR A 190 0.56 -29.44 6.39
N LEU A 191 1.47 -29.22 7.35
CA LEU A 191 1.14 -28.99 8.76
C LEU A 191 0.84 -27.50 9.06
N MET A 192 1.17 -26.60 8.13
CA MET A 192 0.94 -25.16 8.28
C MET A 192 -0.56 -24.85 8.15
N PRO A 193 -1.13 -24.02 9.04
CA PRO A 193 -2.55 -23.73 8.99
C PRO A 193 -2.88 -22.81 7.80
N PRO A 194 -4.03 -23.02 7.12
CA PRO A 194 -4.47 -22.14 6.03
C PRO A 194 -4.89 -20.76 6.55
N GLU A 195 -5.40 -20.69 7.79
CA GLU A 195 -5.92 -19.48 8.42
C GLU A 195 -5.42 -19.37 9.87
N ILE A 196 -5.37 -18.14 10.38
CA ILE A 196 -4.99 -17.90 11.77
C ILE A 196 -6.15 -18.23 12.69
N THR A 197 -5.92 -19.12 13.66
CA THR A 197 -6.88 -19.46 14.71
C THR A 197 -6.61 -18.61 15.95
N ALA A 198 -7.61 -17.87 16.44
CA ALA A 198 -7.55 -17.20 17.74
C ALA A 198 -7.90 -18.20 18.87
N PRO A 199 -7.34 -18.04 20.08
CA PRO A 199 -7.62 -18.93 21.19
C PRO A 199 -9.01 -18.64 21.77
N ASP A 200 -9.78 -19.69 22.08
CA ASP A 200 -11.09 -19.55 22.74
C ASP A 200 -10.97 -19.11 24.21
N SER A 201 -9.77 -19.25 24.81
CA SER A 201 -9.55 -18.94 26.22
C SER A 201 -8.11 -18.49 26.50
N MET A 202 -7.98 -17.49 27.38
CA MET A 202 -6.68 -17.06 27.95
C MET A 202 -6.30 -17.84 29.22
N ALA A 203 -7.00 -18.94 29.55
CA ALA A 203 -6.91 -19.56 30.87
C ALA A 203 -5.65 -20.39 31.12
N ARG A 204 -5.03 -20.98 30.08
CA ARG A 204 -3.90 -21.91 30.21
C ARG A 204 -2.92 -21.73 29.07
N GLY A 205 -1.64 -21.59 29.38
CA GLY A 205 -0.57 -21.62 28.39
C GLY A 205 -0.12 -23.05 28.08
N ILE A 206 0.75 -23.19 27.08
CA ILE A 206 1.32 -24.50 26.69
C ILE A 206 2.84 -24.51 26.80
N LEU A 207 3.39 -25.65 27.19
CA LEU A 207 4.83 -25.93 27.21
C LEU A 207 5.06 -27.19 26.38
N ILE A 208 5.99 -27.15 25.42
CA ILE A 208 6.30 -28.32 24.59
C ILE A 208 7.78 -28.70 24.65
N GLY A 209 8.03 -30.00 24.58
CA GLY A 209 9.35 -30.60 24.56
C GLY A 209 10.02 -30.69 25.93
N ASN A 210 11.29 -31.10 25.92
CA ASN A 210 12.03 -31.40 27.13
C ASN A 210 12.59 -30.14 27.80
N ILE A 211 12.65 -30.18 29.14
CA ILE A 211 13.42 -29.25 29.96
C ILE A 211 14.77 -29.93 30.26
N TRP A 212 15.87 -29.21 30.02
CA TRP A 212 17.23 -29.78 30.00
C TRP A 212 18.00 -29.64 31.32
N SER A 213 17.42 -28.95 32.31
CA SER A 213 18.01 -28.69 33.63
C SER A 213 16.93 -28.84 34.72
N GLN A 214 17.31 -29.43 35.86
CA GLN A 214 16.44 -29.47 37.04
C GLN A 214 16.18 -28.04 37.56
N THR A 215 17.20 -27.19 37.57
CA THR A 215 17.09 -25.78 37.98
C THR A 215 16.05 -25.04 37.15
N TRP A 216 16.00 -25.26 35.84
CA TRP A 216 15.02 -24.59 34.96
C TRP A 216 13.59 -25.04 35.26
N LEU A 217 13.41 -26.34 35.59
CA LEU A 217 12.11 -26.85 36.01
C LEU A 217 11.69 -26.23 37.36
N GLU A 218 12.58 -26.17 38.35
CA GLU A 218 12.27 -25.57 39.65
C GLU A 218 11.97 -24.07 39.54
N ASN A 219 12.73 -23.32 38.74
CA ASN A 219 12.44 -21.91 38.47
C ASN A 219 11.09 -21.72 37.78
N LEU A 220 10.73 -22.59 36.84
CA LEU A 220 9.44 -22.56 36.17
C LEU A 220 8.29 -22.91 37.12
N ARG A 221 8.47 -23.91 37.99
CA ARG A 221 7.51 -24.28 39.05
C ARG A 221 7.26 -23.12 40.00
N GLN A 222 8.33 -22.49 40.49
CA GLN A 222 8.22 -21.31 41.34
C GLN A 222 7.48 -20.17 40.62
N LEU A 223 7.82 -19.91 39.37
CA LEU A 223 7.16 -18.88 38.57
C LEU A 223 5.66 -19.14 38.39
N CYS A 224 5.26 -20.38 38.10
CA CYS A 224 3.84 -20.75 37.96
C CYS A 224 3.10 -20.63 39.30
N ARG A 225 3.72 -21.07 40.41
CA ARG A 225 3.18 -20.92 41.76
C ARG A 225 2.97 -19.46 42.16
N GLU A 226 3.93 -18.58 41.89
CA GLU A 226 3.84 -17.16 42.25
C GLU A 226 2.90 -16.37 41.33
N SER A 227 2.86 -16.69 40.04
CA SER A 227 2.01 -16.01 39.05
C SER A 227 0.58 -16.57 38.97
N GLN A 228 0.34 -17.77 39.52
CA GLN A 228 -0.90 -18.53 39.40
C GLN A 228 -1.28 -18.89 37.94
N ILE A 229 -0.31 -18.82 37.03
CA ILE A 229 -0.48 -19.23 35.63
C ILE A 229 -0.48 -20.76 35.54
N LYS A 230 -1.37 -21.29 34.71
CA LYS A 230 -1.51 -22.73 34.46
C LYS A 230 -0.90 -23.09 33.11
N LEU A 231 -0.13 -24.18 33.07
CA LEU A 231 0.53 -24.68 31.87
C LEU A 231 0.19 -26.15 31.61
N ASP A 232 -0.14 -26.48 30.36
CA ASP A 232 -0.17 -27.87 29.90
C ASP A 232 1.19 -28.22 29.29
N TRP A 233 1.86 -29.24 29.83
CA TRP A 233 3.20 -29.65 29.40
C TRP A 233 3.16 -30.95 28.61
N TYR A 234 3.47 -30.87 27.31
CA TYR A 234 3.59 -32.00 26.40
C TYR A 234 5.07 -32.30 26.12
N GLY A 235 5.54 -33.49 26.46
CA GLY A 235 6.95 -33.87 26.28
C GLY A 235 7.27 -35.27 26.79
N ASN A 236 8.50 -35.71 26.52
CA ASN A 236 9.04 -37.00 26.97
C ASN A 236 10.40 -36.79 27.68
N PRO A 237 10.40 -36.18 28.88
CA PRO A 237 11.64 -35.85 29.57
C PRO A 237 12.36 -37.11 30.05
N ASN A 238 13.69 -37.12 29.97
CA ASN A 238 14.47 -38.21 30.50
C ASN A 238 14.43 -38.19 32.04
N ARG A 239 13.76 -39.19 32.62
CA ARG A 239 13.56 -39.34 34.08
C ARG A 239 14.86 -39.68 34.83
N GLN A 240 15.96 -39.99 34.15
CA GLN A 240 17.27 -40.20 34.79
C GLN A 240 17.89 -38.90 35.30
N TRP A 241 17.66 -37.76 34.62
CA TRP A 241 18.22 -36.46 35.03
C TRP A 241 17.18 -35.42 35.43
N LEU A 242 15.90 -35.61 35.08
CA LEU A 242 14.82 -34.71 35.46
C LEU A 242 13.88 -35.41 36.44
N GLN A 243 14.01 -35.08 37.72
CA GLN A 243 13.31 -35.75 38.81
C GLN A 243 12.14 -34.88 39.28
N PHE A 244 10.91 -35.40 39.15
CA PHE A 244 9.69 -34.73 39.63
C PHE A 244 8.56 -35.74 39.84
N GLN A 245 7.64 -35.40 40.74
CA GLN A 245 6.35 -36.09 40.91
C GLN A 245 5.25 -35.27 40.22
N GLU A 246 4.38 -35.92 39.47
CA GLU A 246 3.32 -35.23 38.72
C GLU A 246 2.35 -34.48 39.63
N ALA A 247 2.04 -35.04 40.80
CA ALA A 247 1.21 -34.37 41.81
C ALA A 247 1.81 -33.05 42.32
N GLU A 248 3.14 -32.94 42.37
CA GLU A 248 3.81 -31.70 42.78
C GLU A 248 3.79 -30.65 41.67
N LEU A 249 3.93 -31.07 40.41
CA LEU A 249 3.81 -30.17 39.26
C LEU A 249 2.39 -29.59 39.19
N GLU A 250 1.36 -30.41 39.39
CA GLU A 250 -0.03 -29.96 39.34
C GLU A 250 -0.34 -28.94 40.45
N GLN A 251 0.21 -29.12 41.65
CA GLN A 251 0.11 -28.15 42.74
C GLN A 251 0.75 -26.80 42.39
N ASP A 252 1.82 -26.83 41.60
CA ASP A 252 2.54 -25.64 41.13
C ASP A 252 1.93 -25.03 39.85
N GLY A 253 0.85 -25.61 39.32
CA GLY A 253 0.15 -25.11 38.13
C GLY A 253 0.65 -25.69 36.80
N ILE A 254 1.53 -26.69 36.82
CA ILE A 254 2.06 -27.35 35.63
C ILE A 254 1.43 -28.74 35.49
N PHE A 255 0.66 -28.96 34.43
CA PHE A 255 -0.07 -30.19 34.20
C PHE A 255 0.66 -31.02 33.14
N PHE A 256 1.39 -32.03 33.59
CA PHE A 256 2.14 -32.92 32.70
C PHE A 256 1.19 -33.83 31.92
N LYS A 257 1.18 -33.69 30.59
CA LYS A 257 0.32 -34.46 29.67
C LYS A 257 1.04 -35.61 28.97
N GLY A 258 2.36 -35.69 29.14
CA GLY A 258 3.20 -36.71 28.50
C GLY A 258 3.30 -36.53 26.98
N TYR A 259 3.60 -37.62 26.29
CA TYR A 259 3.68 -37.68 24.83
C TYR A 259 2.28 -37.83 24.22
N CYS A 260 2.01 -37.11 23.12
CA CYS A 260 0.78 -37.23 22.33
C CYS A 260 1.11 -37.23 20.83
N SER A 261 0.14 -37.67 20.01
CA SER A 261 0.32 -37.68 18.55
C SER A 261 0.53 -36.27 18.00
N GLN A 262 1.24 -36.16 16.88
CA GLN A 262 1.53 -34.87 16.24
C GLN A 262 0.25 -34.06 15.94
N ASP A 263 -0.81 -34.71 15.45
CA ASP A 263 -2.08 -34.03 15.14
C ASP A 263 -2.76 -33.47 16.39
N ALA A 264 -2.76 -34.23 17.49
CA ALA A 264 -3.30 -33.78 18.77
C ALA A 264 -2.49 -32.60 19.33
N LEU A 265 -1.15 -32.67 19.24
CA LEU A 265 -0.28 -31.58 19.68
C LEU A 265 -0.54 -30.30 18.89
N ILE A 266 -0.65 -30.39 17.56
CA ILE A 266 -0.93 -29.24 16.69
C ILE A 266 -2.28 -28.62 17.04
N TYR A 267 -3.31 -29.44 17.28
CA TYR A 267 -4.62 -28.96 17.72
C TYR A 267 -4.51 -28.14 19.02
N TYR A 268 -3.85 -28.69 20.05
CA TYR A 268 -3.70 -27.98 21.33
C TYR A 268 -2.85 -26.70 21.22
N LEU A 269 -1.79 -26.73 20.42
CA LEU A 269 -0.94 -25.57 20.19
C LEU A 269 -1.74 -24.42 19.55
N ARG A 270 -2.56 -24.69 18.52
CA ARG A 270 -3.37 -23.67 17.84
C ARG A 270 -4.35 -22.97 18.77
N GLN A 271 -4.92 -23.73 19.71
CA GLN A 271 -5.86 -23.24 20.72
C GLN A 271 -5.20 -22.52 21.90
N ALA A 272 -3.90 -22.72 22.11
CA ALA A 272 -3.20 -22.08 23.21
C ALA A 272 -3.05 -20.56 22.96
N PRO A 273 -3.27 -19.72 23.99
CA PRO A 273 -3.08 -18.28 23.89
C PRO A 273 -1.60 -17.88 23.79
N PHE A 274 -0.71 -18.65 24.41
CA PHE A 274 0.73 -18.48 24.37
C PHE A 274 1.45 -19.80 24.69
N ALA A 275 2.68 -19.92 24.21
CA ALA A 275 3.60 -20.99 24.56
C ALA A 275 4.74 -20.45 25.43
N ILE A 276 5.13 -21.15 26.49
CA ILE A 276 6.29 -20.82 27.31
C ILE A 276 7.49 -21.65 26.88
N VAL A 277 8.65 -21.01 26.74
CA VAL A 277 9.92 -21.69 26.53
C VAL A 277 10.92 -21.21 27.60
N PRO A 278 11.24 -22.06 28.59
CA PRO A 278 12.22 -21.72 29.62
C PRO A 278 13.65 -21.83 29.08
N THR A 279 14.51 -20.92 29.52
CA THR A 279 15.97 -20.93 29.31
C THR A 279 16.69 -20.70 30.65
N ALA A 280 18.03 -20.65 30.66
CA ALA A 280 18.80 -20.21 31.84
C ALA A 280 18.34 -18.82 32.34
N SER A 281 18.36 -18.62 33.66
CA SER A 281 17.80 -17.44 34.34
C SER A 281 18.65 -16.18 34.18
N SER A 282 19.97 -16.33 34.04
CA SER A 282 20.92 -15.21 33.91
C SER A 282 22.16 -15.59 33.12
N GLU A 283 22.96 -14.58 32.75
CA GLU A 283 24.25 -14.79 32.07
C GLU A 283 25.28 -15.53 32.94
N ASN A 284 25.13 -15.46 34.26
CA ASN A 284 26.03 -16.10 35.23
C ASN A 284 25.71 -17.59 35.48
N GLU A 285 24.53 -18.06 35.05
CA GLU A 285 24.14 -19.46 35.18
C GLU A 285 24.81 -20.29 34.08
N GLN A 286 25.76 -21.15 34.47
CA GLN A 286 26.56 -21.98 33.56
C GLN A 286 25.99 -23.39 33.39
N GLU A 287 24.73 -23.64 33.77
CA GLU A 287 24.11 -24.94 33.56
C GLU A 287 23.67 -25.09 32.10
N ARG A 288 24.12 -26.17 31.45
CA ARG A 288 23.78 -26.50 30.05
C ARG A 288 24.00 -25.34 29.05
N PRO A 289 25.19 -24.70 29.01
CA PRO A 289 25.43 -23.56 28.13
C PRO A 289 25.30 -23.91 26.64
N GLU A 290 25.44 -25.19 26.27
CA GLU A 290 25.17 -25.71 24.93
C GLU A 290 23.76 -25.37 24.44
N PHE A 291 22.77 -25.47 25.33
CA PHE A 291 21.37 -25.21 25.03
C PHE A 291 20.96 -23.78 25.38
N ALA A 292 21.55 -23.20 26.42
CA ALA A 292 21.14 -21.89 26.93
C ALA A 292 21.61 -20.72 26.06
N CYS A 293 22.77 -20.86 25.39
CA CYS A 293 23.43 -19.76 24.68
C CYS A 293 23.21 -19.86 23.17
N LEU A 294 23.67 -20.96 22.56
CA LEU A 294 23.86 -21.05 21.11
C LEU A 294 22.83 -21.91 20.37
N SER A 295 22.18 -22.88 21.01
CA SER A 295 21.21 -23.74 20.32
C SER A 295 19.86 -23.05 20.13
N LEU A 296 19.24 -23.24 18.96
CA LEU A 296 17.85 -22.82 18.69
C LEU A 296 16.93 -24.04 18.84
N PRO A 297 16.11 -24.13 19.91
CA PRO A 297 15.24 -25.28 20.13
C PRO A 297 14.24 -25.48 18.97
N SER A 298 14.18 -26.69 18.40
CA SER A 298 13.29 -27.03 17.28
C SER A 298 11.81 -26.77 17.54
N ARG A 299 11.40 -26.77 18.81
CA ARG A 299 10.05 -26.38 19.23
C ARG A 299 9.65 -24.96 18.84
N ILE A 300 10.58 -24.01 18.79
CA ILE A 300 10.26 -22.61 18.46
C ILE A 300 9.82 -22.51 16.98
N PRO A 301 10.65 -22.91 15.99
CA PRO A 301 10.20 -22.98 14.59
C PRO A 301 8.95 -23.85 14.39
N PHE A 302 8.81 -24.94 15.16
CA PHE A 302 7.62 -25.78 15.09
C PHE A 302 6.35 -25.03 15.50
N ILE A 303 6.31 -24.42 16.70
CA ILE A 303 5.17 -23.61 17.17
C ILE A 303 4.84 -22.51 16.14
N THR A 304 5.87 -21.79 15.70
CA THR A 304 5.73 -20.71 14.72
C THR A 304 5.06 -21.19 13.43
N ALA A 305 5.51 -22.32 12.88
CA ALA A 305 5.05 -22.83 11.60
C ALA A 305 3.65 -23.49 11.65
N VAL A 306 3.38 -24.33 12.66
CA VAL A 306 2.17 -25.18 12.66
C VAL A 306 0.99 -24.59 13.41
N ALA A 307 1.25 -23.66 14.33
CA ALA A 307 0.23 -23.16 15.24
C ALA A 307 0.10 -21.64 15.25
N ASN A 308 1.16 -20.94 14.83
CA ASN A 308 1.29 -19.48 14.89
C ASN A 308 1.14 -18.91 16.31
N THR A 309 1.23 -19.75 17.36
CA THR A 309 1.01 -19.38 18.75
C THR A 309 2.10 -18.42 19.25
N PRO A 310 1.73 -17.29 19.89
CA PRO A 310 2.70 -16.38 20.50
C PRO A 310 3.64 -17.09 21.49
N ILE A 311 4.93 -16.76 21.47
CA ILE A 311 5.95 -17.43 22.30
C ILE A 311 6.48 -16.48 23.37
N ILE A 312 6.47 -16.90 24.63
CA ILE A 312 7.10 -16.21 25.75
C ILE A 312 8.38 -16.97 26.13
N ILE A 313 9.54 -16.34 25.90
CA ILE A 313 10.81 -16.85 26.43
C ILE A 313 10.98 -16.38 27.86
N VAL A 314 11.18 -17.32 28.79
CA VAL A 314 11.43 -17.01 30.21
C VAL A 314 12.89 -17.30 30.53
N GLY A 315 13.66 -16.25 30.83
CA GLY A 315 15.08 -16.35 31.16
C GLY A 315 15.94 -15.27 30.49
N ARG A 316 17.17 -15.64 30.12
CA ARG A 316 18.18 -14.73 29.58
C ARG A 316 17.82 -14.18 28.19
N LYS A 317 17.97 -12.86 28.04
CA LYS A 317 17.53 -12.10 26.85
C LYS A 317 18.44 -12.26 25.64
N ASP A 318 19.64 -12.79 25.84
CA ASP A 318 20.70 -12.96 24.86
C ASP A 318 20.81 -14.40 24.34
N SER A 319 19.97 -15.34 24.82
CA SER A 319 19.89 -16.69 24.27
C SER A 319 19.50 -16.68 22.78
N ALA A 320 19.97 -17.67 22.01
CA ALA A 320 19.58 -17.82 20.61
C ALA A 320 18.05 -17.90 20.42
N ALA A 321 17.34 -18.54 21.36
CA ALA A 321 15.88 -18.55 21.40
C ALA A 321 15.25 -17.15 21.56
N ALA A 322 15.73 -16.37 22.53
CA ALA A 322 15.25 -15.01 22.78
C ALA A 322 15.54 -14.07 21.59
N GLN A 323 16.73 -14.20 20.99
CA GLN A 323 17.10 -13.41 19.81
C GLN A 323 16.19 -13.75 18.63
N PHE A 324 15.94 -15.04 18.36
CA PHE A 324 15.07 -15.48 17.27
C PHE A 324 13.62 -14.99 17.44
N VAL A 325 13.04 -15.14 18.64
CA VAL A 325 11.66 -14.68 18.92
C VAL A 325 11.52 -13.16 18.75
N LYS A 326 12.51 -12.38 19.20
CA LYS A 326 12.51 -10.92 19.02
C LYS A 326 12.75 -10.49 17.58
N GLU A 327 13.67 -11.13 16.89
CA GLU A 327 14.05 -10.77 15.52
C GLU A 327 12.86 -10.86 14.56
N PHE A 328 12.01 -11.88 14.74
CA PHE A 328 10.85 -12.14 13.88
C PHE A 328 9.50 -11.77 14.50
N ASP A 329 9.50 -11.03 15.62
CA ASP A 329 8.27 -10.58 16.29
C ASP A 329 7.27 -11.72 16.55
N LEU A 330 7.78 -12.83 17.11
CA LEU A 330 7.01 -14.05 17.38
C LEU A 330 6.43 -14.09 18.81
N GLY A 331 6.82 -13.13 19.64
CA GLY A 331 6.37 -12.99 21.02
C GLY A 331 7.32 -12.16 21.87
N THR A 332 7.48 -12.52 23.14
CA THR A 332 8.12 -11.66 24.15
C THR A 332 9.16 -12.43 24.98
N VAL A 333 9.96 -11.68 25.76
CA VAL A 333 11.01 -12.25 26.61
C VAL A 333 10.99 -11.57 27.98
N CYS A 334 10.87 -12.36 29.05
CA CYS A 334 10.83 -11.88 30.44
C CYS A 334 11.79 -12.66 31.34
N ASP A 335 12.08 -12.12 32.54
CA ASP A 335 12.82 -12.84 33.58
C ASP A 335 11.91 -13.80 34.36
N TYR A 336 12.48 -14.63 35.23
CA TYR A 336 11.75 -15.55 36.13
C TYR A 336 11.11 -14.79 37.31
N LYS A 337 10.30 -13.76 37.03
CA LYS A 337 9.50 -13.04 38.04
C LYS A 337 8.05 -13.03 37.63
N ALA A 338 7.16 -13.34 38.58
CA ALA A 338 5.73 -13.41 38.34
C ALA A 338 5.16 -12.10 37.74
N GLN A 339 5.57 -10.94 38.26
CA GLN A 339 5.10 -9.64 37.76
C GLN A 339 5.47 -9.41 36.29
N SER A 340 6.69 -9.81 35.89
CA SER A 340 7.16 -9.66 34.51
C SER A 340 6.35 -10.55 33.56
N LEU A 341 6.13 -11.82 33.94
CA LEU A 341 5.33 -12.76 33.13
C LEU A 341 3.89 -12.27 32.98
N LEU A 342 3.26 -11.83 34.08
CA LEU A 342 1.89 -11.31 34.07
C LEU A 342 1.76 -10.08 33.16
N ALA A 343 2.73 -9.15 33.20
CA ALA A 343 2.72 -7.99 32.32
C ALA A 343 2.78 -8.36 30.82
N GLU A 344 3.54 -9.39 30.45
CA GLU A 344 3.59 -9.86 29.07
C GLU A 344 2.29 -10.59 28.67
N ILE A 345 1.69 -11.38 29.56
CA ILE A 345 0.41 -12.06 29.30
C ILE A 345 -0.73 -11.04 29.14
N GLU A 346 -0.76 -9.96 29.94
CA GLU A 346 -1.76 -8.90 29.79
C GLU A 346 -1.67 -8.21 28.41
N LYS A 347 -0.48 -8.04 27.84
CA LYS A 347 -0.33 -7.53 26.47
C LYS A 347 -0.94 -8.49 25.42
N LEU A 348 -0.86 -9.80 25.67
CA LEU A 348 -1.43 -10.83 24.79
C LEU A 348 -2.95 -10.97 24.93
N ARG A 349 -3.56 -10.42 25.99
CA ARG A 349 -5.03 -10.33 26.08
C ARG A 349 -5.62 -9.33 25.10
N ILE A 350 -4.82 -8.39 24.63
CA ILE A 350 -5.24 -7.42 23.61
C ILE A 350 -5.27 -8.16 22.26
N GLU A 351 -6.47 -8.31 21.69
CA GLU A 351 -6.70 -9.08 20.46
C GLU A 351 -5.79 -8.65 19.30
N SER A 352 -5.61 -7.34 19.11
CA SER A 352 -4.73 -6.81 18.05
C SER A 352 -3.27 -7.24 18.22
N ASN A 353 -2.76 -7.30 19.45
CA ASN A 353 -1.40 -7.75 19.73
C ASN A 353 -1.26 -9.26 19.49
N GLN A 354 -2.28 -10.01 19.89
CA GLN A 354 -2.35 -11.44 19.70
C GLN A 354 -2.31 -11.77 18.21
N LEU A 355 -3.24 -11.20 17.42
CA LEU A 355 -3.30 -11.39 15.97
C LEU A 355 -2.01 -10.96 15.27
N ARG A 356 -1.43 -9.80 15.62
CA ARG A 356 -0.15 -9.33 15.07
C ARG A 356 0.95 -10.38 15.18
N LEU A 357 1.13 -10.97 16.37
CA LEU A 357 2.16 -12.00 16.60
C LEU A 357 1.88 -13.30 15.83
N ARG A 358 0.61 -13.68 15.67
CA ARG A 358 0.23 -14.83 14.83
C ARG A 358 0.48 -14.58 13.35
N TYR A 359 0.18 -13.38 12.85
CA TYR A 359 0.49 -12.98 11.48
C TYR A 359 2.00 -12.99 11.21
N SER A 360 2.80 -12.44 12.13
CA SER A 360 4.27 -12.52 12.07
C SER A 360 4.74 -13.98 12.01
N SER A 361 4.13 -14.86 12.81
CA SER A 361 4.43 -16.30 12.79
C SER A 361 4.03 -16.98 11.48
N GLN A 362 2.84 -16.72 10.95
CA GLN A 362 2.35 -17.29 9.69
C GLN A 362 3.21 -16.84 8.50
N LYS A 363 3.69 -15.58 8.52
CA LYS A 363 4.60 -15.07 7.48
C LYS A 363 5.94 -15.80 7.54
N LEU A 364 6.55 -15.93 8.72
CA LEU A 364 7.82 -16.65 8.87
C LEU A 364 7.68 -18.14 8.52
N ALA A 365 6.54 -18.77 8.83
CA ALA A 365 6.26 -20.17 8.52
C ALA A 365 6.56 -20.53 7.06
N LYS A 366 6.27 -19.63 6.12
CA LYS A 366 6.54 -19.82 4.68
C LYS A 366 8.02 -20.09 4.37
N SER A 367 8.93 -19.55 5.18
CA SER A 367 10.38 -19.71 5.04
C SER A 367 10.94 -20.94 5.80
N LEU A 368 10.13 -21.59 6.64
CA LEU A 368 10.53 -22.74 7.48
C LEU A 368 10.14 -24.09 6.87
N LYS A 369 9.81 -24.12 5.58
CA LYS A 369 9.36 -25.32 4.85
C LYS A 369 10.49 -26.34 4.70
N ALA A 370 10.19 -27.59 5.03
CA ALA A 370 11.06 -28.74 4.77
C ALA A 370 10.88 -29.32 3.34
N ASP A 371 9.85 -28.90 2.59
CA ASP A 371 9.54 -29.44 1.28
C ASP A 371 10.72 -29.27 0.31
N HIS A 372 11.19 -30.39 -0.25
CA HIS A 372 12.35 -30.47 -1.15
C HIS A 372 13.67 -29.93 -0.54
N PHE A 373 13.79 -29.92 0.78
CA PHE A 373 15.00 -29.44 1.44
C PHE A 373 16.19 -30.38 1.27
N ASP A 374 15.96 -31.68 1.10
CA ASP A 374 16.99 -32.65 0.72
C ASP A 374 17.68 -32.27 -0.59
N ASP A 375 16.94 -31.94 -1.66
CA ASP A 375 17.51 -31.47 -2.93
C ASP A 375 18.32 -30.18 -2.72
N TRP A 376 17.76 -29.23 -1.97
CA TRP A 376 18.46 -27.97 -1.66
C TRP A 376 19.78 -28.21 -0.92
N LEU A 377 19.77 -29.07 0.11
CA LEU A 377 20.94 -29.40 0.92
C LEU A 377 22.04 -29.99 0.03
N TRP A 378 21.65 -30.95 -0.79
CA TRP A 378 22.55 -31.71 -1.64
C TRP A 378 23.17 -30.89 -2.77
N ARG A 379 22.39 -30.05 -3.44
CA ARG A 379 22.92 -29.12 -4.44
C ARG A 379 23.78 -28.03 -3.82
N SER A 380 23.47 -27.62 -2.59
CA SER A 380 24.30 -26.67 -1.84
C SER A 380 25.66 -27.27 -1.47
N LEU A 381 25.67 -28.55 -1.09
CA LEU A 381 26.91 -29.29 -0.82
C LEU A 381 27.79 -29.40 -2.07
N GLU A 382 27.19 -29.66 -3.24
CA GLU A 382 27.91 -29.69 -4.52
C GLU A 382 28.56 -28.35 -4.89
N GLN A 383 27.96 -27.22 -4.49
CA GLN A 383 28.50 -25.87 -4.72
C GLN A 383 29.44 -25.38 -3.60
N GLY A 384 29.52 -26.09 -2.47
CA GLY A 384 30.22 -25.64 -1.26
C GLY A 384 29.59 -24.41 -0.58
N LYS A 385 28.36 -24.04 -0.96
CA LYS A 385 27.59 -22.92 -0.42
C LYS A 385 26.10 -23.12 -0.69
N PRO A 386 25.20 -22.49 0.10
CA PRO A 386 23.76 -22.45 -0.20
C PRO A 386 23.47 -22.02 -1.64
N ILE A 387 22.58 -22.76 -2.32
CA ILE A 387 22.15 -22.44 -3.70
C ILE A 387 21.27 -21.19 -3.80
N ASP A 388 20.70 -20.76 -2.67
CA ASP A 388 19.95 -19.51 -2.51
C ASP A 388 20.14 -18.96 -1.09
N ASN A 389 19.66 -17.73 -0.85
CA ASN A 389 19.83 -17.02 0.42
C ASN A 389 18.61 -17.13 1.34
N ARG A 390 17.75 -18.15 1.21
CA ARG A 390 16.42 -18.19 1.87
C ARG A 390 16.44 -18.07 3.41
N PHE A 391 17.54 -18.46 4.05
CA PHE A 391 17.71 -18.37 5.51
C PHE A 391 18.62 -17.21 5.96
N GLU A 392 19.44 -16.67 5.06
CA GLU A 392 20.26 -15.47 5.30
C GLU A 392 19.43 -14.19 5.11
N GLN A 393 18.47 -14.23 4.18
CA GLN A 393 17.46 -13.22 3.93
C GLN A 393 16.08 -13.81 4.25
N PHE A 394 15.81 -14.07 5.53
CA PHE A 394 14.41 -14.13 5.93
C PHE A 394 13.74 -12.84 5.48
N GLU A 395 12.58 -12.92 4.84
CA GLU A 395 11.78 -11.73 4.58
C GLU A 395 11.57 -11.02 5.92
N LYS A 396 12.30 -9.92 6.15
CA LYS A 396 12.04 -9.06 7.31
C LYS A 396 10.56 -8.65 7.23
N ASN A 397 9.89 -8.61 8.38
CA ASN A 397 8.45 -8.34 8.54
C ASN A 397 8.00 -6.92 8.10
N SER A 398 8.46 -6.41 6.96
CA SER A 398 7.89 -5.22 6.36
C SER A 398 6.83 -5.62 5.34
N LEU A 399 5.56 -5.40 5.69
CA LEU A 399 4.52 -5.23 4.68
C LEU A 399 4.85 -3.97 3.89
N LYS A 400 4.80 -4.04 2.57
CA LYS A 400 4.65 -2.83 1.75
C LYS A 400 3.18 -2.49 1.80
N CYS A 401 2.83 -1.41 2.48
CA CYS A 401 1.43 -1.16 2.79
C CYS A 401 1.03 0.30 2.57
N PRO A 402 -0.09 0.54 1.87
CA PRO A 402 -0.89 1.73 2.06
C PRO A 402 -1.47 1.76 3.48
N VAL A 403 -1.55 2.95 4.08
CA VAL A 403 -2.20 3.15 5.38
C VAL A 403 -3.47 3.98 5.20
N ILE A 404 -4.58 3.50 5.74
CA ILE A 404 -5.86 4.21 5.70
C ILE A 404 -6.22 4.66 7.10
N VAL A 405 -6.45 5.96 7.26
CA VAL A 405 -6.80 6.61 8.53
C VAL A 405 -8.25 7.06 8.49
N THR A 406 -9.08 6.57 9.42
CA THR A 406 -10.49 6.92 9.55
C THR A 406 -10.84 7.29 11.00
N ALA A 407 -11.94 8.01 11.18
CA ALA A 407 -12.42 8.34 12.53
C ALA A 407 -13.03 7.14 13.28
N SER A 408 -13.62 6.20 12.54
CA SER A 408 -14.36 5.05 13.06
C SER A 408 -14.02 3.78 12.29
N GLU A 409 -14.68 2.69 12.65
CA GLU A 409 -14.61 1.39 11.97
C GLU A 409 -14.89 1.49 10.46
N VAL A 410 -14.34 0.56 9.69
CA VAL A 410 -14.67 0.41 8.26
C VAL A 410 -15.52 -0.84 8.11
N ASN A 411 -16.83 -0.66 8.24
CA ASN A 411 -17.85 -1.71 8.13
C ASN A 411 -19.16 -1.16 7.51
N GLN A 412 -20.21 -1.97 7.48
CA GLN A 412 -21.51 -1.61 6.86
C GLN A 412 -22.48 -0.88 7.82
N SER A 413 -22.06 -0.60 9.06
CA SER A 413 -22.92 0.00 10.09
C SER A 413 -23.13 1.51 9.91
N HIS A 414 -22.29 2.18 9.11
CA HIS A 414 -22.39 3.61 8.83
C HIS A 414 -21.83 3.98 7.45
N GLY A 415 -22.14 5.21 7.00
CA GLY A 415 -21.85 5.66 5.63
C GLY A 415 -20.36 5.74 5.29
N THR A 416 -19.52 6.29 6.18
CA THR A 416 -18.07 6.43 5.95
C THR A 416 -17.38 5.09 5.76
N GLY A 417 -17.66 4.11 6.62
CA GLY A 417 -17.07 2.78 6.53
C GLY A 417 -17.48 2.07 5.24
N ALA A 418 -18.76 2.10 4.89
CA ALA A 418 -19.26 1.54 3.64
C ALA A 418 -18.59 2.19 2.42
N LEU A 419 -18.41 3.53 2.42
CA LEU A 419 -17.81 4.24 1.31
C LEU A 419 -16.31 3.96 1.16
N VAL A 420 -15.55 3.94 2.25
CA VAL A 420 -14.11 3.57 2.22
C VAL A 420 -13.93 2.16 1.67
N ARG A 421 -14.79 1.21 2.07
CA ARG A 421 -14.77 -0.16 1.55
C ARG A 421 -15.13 -0.26 0.07
N ARG A 422 -15.99 0.63 -0.45
CA ARG A 422 -16.24 0.73 -1.91
C ARG A 422 -15.05 1.32 -2.64
N ILE A 423 -14.32 2.27 -2.03
CA ILE A 423 -13.13 2.86 -2.64
C ILE A 423 -12.01 1.83 -2.71
N PHE A 424 -11.83 1.03 -1.67
CA PHE A 424 -10.77 0.02 -1.55
C PHE A 424 -11.38 -1.37 -1.31
N PRO A 425 -11.88 -2.05 -2.35
CA PRO A 425 -12.49 -3.37 -2.20
C PRO A 425 -11.47 -4.47 -1.91
N ASP A 426 -10.22 -4.31 -2.37
CA ASP A 426 -9.08 -5.16 -2.02
C ASP A 426 -8.25 -4.47 -0.93
N ASP A 427 -8.27 -5.04 0.26
CA ASP A 427 -7.63 -4.54 1.46
C ASP A 427 -6.50 -5.47 1.97
N SER A 428 -6.11 -6.45 1.15
CA SER A 428 -5.13 -7.49 1.49
C SER A 428 -3.72 -6.98 1.80
N GLU A 429 -3.40 -5.75 1.42
CA GLU A 429 -2.13 -5.06 1.72
C GLU A 429 -2.30 -3.80 2.57
N ILE A 430 -3.53 -3.47 2.98
CA ILE A 430 -3.86 -2.20 3.66
C ILE A 430 -3.72 -2.35 5.16
N ILE A 431 -3.03 -1.41 5.80
CA ILE A 431 -3.12 -1.23 7.26
C ILE A 431 -4.18 -0.16 7.55
N SER A 432 -5.21 -0.52 8.30
CA SER A 432 -6.24 0.44 8.73
C SER A 432 -5.97 0.96 10.14
N ILE A 433 -6.06 2.27 10.33
CA ILE A 433 -5.92 2.93 11.62
C ILE A 433 -7.17 3.75 11.86
N ARG A 434 -7.80 3.57 13.03
CA ARG A 434 -8.96 4.37 13.43
C ARG A 434 -8.76 5.04 14.78
N SER A 435 -9.33 6.23 14.92
CA SER A 435 -9.26 7.02 16.15
C SER A 435 -10.25 6.57 17.23
N ASP A 436 -11.37 5.93 16.87
CA ASP A 436 -12.40 5.51 17.83
C ASP A 436 -13.21 4.28 17.36
N ASN A 437 -14.02 3.71 18.26
CA ASN A 437 -14.97 2.63 18.01
C ASN A 437 -16.40 3.09 18.35
N HIS A 438 -17.17 3.53 17.35
CA HIS A 438 -18.55 3.97 17.58
C HIS A 438 -19.59 2.85 17.36
N TYR A 439 -19.21 1.77 16.69
CA TYR A 439 -20.13 0.72 16.22
C TYR A 439 -19.69 -0.67 16.70
N GLY A 440 -19.34 -0.76 17.98
CA GLY A 440 -18.99 -2.03 18.62
C GLY A 440 -17.58 -2.52 18.36
N GLY A 441 -16.75 -1.76 17.63
CA GLY A 441 -15.34 -2.06 17.40
C GLY A 441 -15.07 -3.13 16.34
N GLU A 442 -16.10 -3.68 15.71
CA GLU A 442 -15.97 -4.68 14.64
C GLU A 442 -15.35 -4.04 13.39
N GLN A 443 -14.12 -4.44 13.09
CA GLN A 443 -13.39 -4.04 11.90
C GLN A 443 -13.26 -5.21 10.93
N GLN A 444 -13.67 -5.01 9.68
CA GLN A 444 -13.53 -5.97 8.59
C GLN A 444 -12.75 -5.37 7.41
N PHE A 445 -11.66 -4.67 7.72
CA PHE A 445 -10.91 -3.89 6.73
C PHE A 445 -9.42 -3.80 7.03
N GLY A 446 -8.61 -4.25 6.08
CA GLY A 446 -7.14 -4.23 6.11
C GLY A 446 -6.53 -5.52 6.65
N VAL A 447 -5.34 -5.87 6.13
CA VAL A 447 -4.53 -6.99 6.62
C VAL A 447 -4.13 -6.84 8.09
N LEU A 448 -3.97 -5.60 8.54
CA LEU A 448 -3.81 -5.24 9.95
C LEU A 448 -4.73 -4.06 10.25
N SER A 449 -5.33 -4.08 11.45
CA SER A 449 -6.13 -2.96 11.94
C SER A 449 -5.75 -2.53 13.34
N PHE A 450 -5.63 -1.23 13.54
CA PHE A 450 -5.29 -0.62 14.83
C PHE A 450 -6.33 0.41 15.22
N HIS A 451 -6.73 0.36 16.49
CA HIS A 451 -7.46 1.43 17.15
C HIS A 451 -6.45 2.23 17.98
N LEU A 452 -6.22 3.48 17.61
CA LEU A 452 -5.27 4.38 18.25
C LEU A 452 -5.98 5.64 18.75
N ASP A 453 -6.35 5.65 20.03
CA ASP A 453 -6.94 6.84 20.67
C ASP A 453 -5.85 7.87 20.96
N HIS A 454 -5.72 8.84 20.05
CA HIS A 454 -4.78 9.95 20.18
C HIS A 454 -5.42 11.24 20.72
N LYS A 455 -6.71 11.24 21.10
CA LYS A 455 -7.47 12.47 21.41
C LYS A 455 -6.84 13.29 22.55
N LYS A 456 -6.17 12.64 23.49
CA LYS A 456 -5.55 13.26 24.67
C LYS A 456 -4.02 13.21 24.67
N MET A 457 -3.40 12.76 23.58
CA MET A 457 -1.95 12.58 23.51
C MET A 457 -1.24 13.85 23.03
N SER A 458 -0.03 14.08 23.54
CA SER A 458 0.85 15.12 23.00
C SER A 458 1.40 14.71 21.63
N ARG A 459 1.74 15.69 20.78
CA ARG A 459 2.26 15.41 19.44
C ARG A 459 3.49 14.46 19.43
N PRO A 460 4.51 14.62 20.29
CA PRO A 460 5.61 13.67 20.36
C PRO A 460 5.17 12.24 20.73
N ALA A 461 4.19 12.11 21.62
CA ALA A 461 3.65 10.79 22.01
C ALA A 461 2.90 10.12 20.85
N ILE A 462 2.18 10.90 20.02
CA ILE A 462 1.54 10.40 18.79
C ILE A 462 2.60 9.88 17.81
N PHE A 463 3.68 10.63 17.58
CA PHE A 463 4.77 10.20 16.71
C PHE A 463 5.44 8.92 17.22
N GLN A 464 5.66 8.82 18.53
CA GLN A 464 6.19 7.61 19.15
C GLN A 464 5.24 6.41 18.98
N SER A 465 3.93 6.61 19.19
CA SER A 465 2.92 5.57 18.99
C SER A 465 2.93 5.06 17.55
N ILE A 466 2.95 5.96 16.56
CA ILE A 466 3.01 5.59 15.14
C ILE A 466 4.31 4.87 14.80
N LEU A 467 5.46 5.29 15.35
CA LEU A 467 6.72 4.59 15.14
C LEU A 467 6.71 3.19 15.75
N GLN A 468 6.07 3.00 16.90
CA GLN A 468 5.91 1.68 17.51
C GLN A 468 4.95 0.78 16.71
N THR A 469 3.88 1.34 16.15
CA THR A 469 2.88 0.59 15.38
C THR A 469 3.38 0.25 13.98
N LEU A 470 4.01 1.20 13.27
CA LEU A 470 4.34 1.08 11.85
C LEU A 470 5.84 1.00 11.55
N GLY A 471 6.73 1.21 12.52
CA GLY A 471 8.18 1.31 12.29
C GLY A 471 8.84 0.04 11.75
N HIS A 472 8.15 -1.09 11.78
CA HIS A 472 8.58 -2.36 11.19
C HIS A 472 8.07 -2.58 9.76
N HIS A 473 7.25 -1.67 9.23
CA HIS A 473 6.61 -1.78 7.92
C HIS A 473 7.18 -0.79 6.89
N GLN A 474 7.04 -1.12 5.61
CA GLN A 474 7.35 -0.23 4.50
C GLN A 474 6.05 0.51 4.12
N VAL A 475 5.75 1.57 4.86
CA VAL A 475 4.63 2.46 4.53
C VAL A 475 4.89 3.09 3.16
N GLN A 476 3.93 3.00 2.24
CA GLN A 476 4.09 3.52 0.88
C GLN A 476 3.36 4.84 0.65
N LYS A 477 2.17 4.97 1.23
CA LYS A 477 1.22 6.07 1.00
C LYS A 477 0.15 6.08 2.07
N VAL A 478 -0.48 7.22 2.27
CA VAL A 478 -1.54 7.41 3.28
C VAL A 478 -2.80 7.97 2.61
N PHE A 479 -3.96 7.43 2.98
CA PHE A 479 -5.26 8.00 2.65
C PHE A 479 -6.02 8.28 3.95
N CYS A 480 -6.33 9.55 4.20
CA CYS A 480 -6.98 9.99 5.43
C CYS A 480 -8.38 10.53 5.15
N VAL A 481 -9.38 9.99 5.84
CA VAL A 481 -10.76 10.51 5.91
C VAL A 481 -10.93 11.16 7.30
N PRO A 482 -10.59 12.45 7.44
CA PRO A 482 -10.56 13.09 8.75
C PRO A 482 -11.97 13.43 9.22
N TYR A 483 -12.21 13.22 10.51
CA TYR A 483 -13.36 13.76 11.23
C TYR A 483 -12.89 14.50 12.50
N TYR A 484 -11.89 13.95 13.20
CA TYR A 484 -11.31 14.52 14.41
C TYR A 484 -9.91 15.11 14.17
N ALA A 485 -9.48 16.00 15.07
CA ALA A 485 -8.10 16.48 15.10
C ALA A 485 -7.07 15.35 15.27
N SER A 486 -7.44 14.25 15.93
CA SER A 486 -6.59 13.06 16.09
C SER A 486 -6.30 12.36 14.76
N ASP A 487 -7.27 12.27 13.85
CA ASP A 487 -7.10 11.64 12.54
C ASP A 487 -6.03 12.38 11.73
N ILE A 488 -6.11 13.71 11.74
CA ILE A 488 -5.16 14.59 11.09
C ILE A 488 -3.76 14.44 11.70
N LEU A 489 -3.64 14.47 13.03
CA LEU A 489 -2.35 14.34 13.70
C LEU A 489 -1.71 12.97 13.42
N THR A 490 -2.50 11.92 13.36
CA THR A 490 -2.05 10.58 12.93
C THR A 490 -1.54 10.60 11.50
N ALA A 491 -2.30 11.15 10.56
CA ALA A 491 -1.90 11.21 9.16
C ALA A 491 -0.63 12.06 8.96
N ILE A 492 -0.49 13.19 9.67
CA ILE A 492 0.72 14.02 9.68
C ILE A 492 1.91 13.24 10.23
N ALA A 493 1.74 12.53 11.35
CA ALA A 493 2.81 11.72 11.94
C ALA A 493 3.31 10.65 10.98
N ILE A 494 2.40 9.94 10.29
CA ILE A 494 2.78 8.93 9.28
C ILE A 494 3.49 9.60 8.09
N LYS A 495 2.95 10.70 7.56
CA LYS A 495 3.57 11.48 6.47
C LYS A 495 5.00 11.88 6.80
N GLU A 496 5.24 12.44 7.99
CA GLU A 496 6.55 12.97 8.39
C GLU A 496 7.54 11.87 8.76
N LEU A 497 7.11 10.83 9.48
CA LEU A 497 8.00 9.75 9.90
C LEU A 497 8.49 8.89 8.73
N PHE A 498 7.64 8.67 7.72
CA PHE A 498 7.93 7.78 6.60
C PHE A 498 8.20 8.51 5.28
N ASN A 499 7.98 9.83 5.22
CA ASN A 499 8.14 10.66 4.02
C ASN A 499 7.38 10.12 2.79
N VAL A 500 6.11 9.77 2.98
CA VAL A 500 5.25 9.13 1.95
C VAL A 500 4.18 10.09 1.41
N PRO A 501 3.65 9.92 0.19
CA PRO A 501 2.52 10.73 -0.29
C PRO A 501 1.29 10.60 0.62
N LEU A 502 0.56 11.70 0.81
CA LEU A 502 -0.65 11.77 1.65
C LEU A 502 -1.83 12.30 0.82
N ALA A 503 -2.89 11.51 0.73
CA ALA A 503 -4.19 11.92 0.21
C ALA A 503 -5.15 12.21 1.37
N THR A 504 -6.01 13.20 1.21
CA THR A 504 -7.17 13.39 2.10
C THR A 504 -8.47 13.36 1.32
N TYR A 505 -9.52 12.86 1.96
CA TYR A 505 -10.88 12.87 1.46
C TYR A 505 -11.81 13.48 2.51
N ILE A 506 -12.19 14.75 2.30
CA ILE A 506 -13.11 15.47 3.16
C ILE A 506 -14.54 15.07 2.77
N MET A 507 -15.16 14.28 3.63
CA MET A 507 -16.55 13.83 3.47
C MET A 507 -17.53 14.78 4.13
N ASP A 508 -17.25 15.12 5.39
CA ASP A 508 -18.05 15.99 6.24
C ASP A 508 -17.21 17.19 6.66
N ASP A 509 -17.82 18.36 6.74
CA ASP A 509 -17.15 19.54 7.26
C ASP A 509 -16.96 19.42 8.78
N GLN A 510 -15.70 19.55 9.21
CA GLN A 510 -15.31 19.59 10.62
C GLN A 510 -14.50 20.85 10.95
N ASN A 511 -14.49 21.85 10.05
CA ASN A 511 -13.66 23.04 10.20
C ASN A 511 -14.35 24.36 9.79
N ILE A 512 -15.07 24.42 8.67
CA ILE A 512 -15.65 25.65 8.14
C ILE A 512 -16.82 26.13 9.02
N CYS A 513 -17.80 25.25 9.24
CA CYS A 513 -19.01 25.49 10.02
C CYS A 513 -18.91 24.89 11.43
N VAL A 514 -18.40 23.66 11.58
CA VAL A 514 -18.34 22.97 12.88
C VAL A 514 -17.22 23.48 13.80
N GLN A 515 -16.08 23.86 13.22
CA GLN A 515 -14.90 24.36 13.94
C GLN A 515 -14.32 23.37 14.98
N GLU A 516 -14.58 22.07 14.85
CA GLU A 516 -14.01 21.02 15.73
C GLU A 516 -12.49 20.89 15.50
N ILE A 517 -12.05 20.94 14.24
CA ILE A 517 -10.63 20.93 13.86
C ILE A 517 -10.13 22.38 13.77
N PRO A 518 -9.10 22.79 14.53
CA PRO A 518 -8.56 24.15 14.48
C PRO A 518 -7.97 24.53 13.10
N ASP A 519 -8.13 25.79 12.72
CA ASP A 519 -7.67 26.30 11.41
C ASP A 519 -6.18 26.10 11.15
N ALA A 520 -5.35 26.31 12.18
CA ALA A 520 -3.90 26.11 12.08
C ALA A 520 -3.55 24.65 11.76
N LEU A 521 -4.23 23.70 12.41
CA LEU A 521 -4.01 22.27 12.22
C LEU A 521 -4.53 21.81 10.85
N MET A 522 -5.72 22.25 10.45
CA MET A 522 -6.27 21.96 9.12
C MET A 522 -5.37 22.54 8.03
N LYS A 523 -4.86 23.77 8.18
CA LYS A 523 -3.93 24.37 7.21
C LYS A 523 -2.62 23.60 7.08
N GLU A 524 -2.06 23.15 8.20
CA GLU A 524 -0.85 22.30 8.24
C GLU A 524 -1.10 20.95 7.55
N PHE A 525 -2.22 20.31 7.85
CA PHE A 525 -2.59 19.03 7.25
C PHE A 525 -2.77 19.14 5.75
N LEU A 526 -3.56 20.12 5.32
CA LEU A 526 -3.82 20.35 3.92
C LEU A 526 -2.52 20.68 3.19
N SER A 527 -1.60 21.48 3.75
CA SER A 527 -0.32 21.76 3.07
C SER A 527 0.56 20.53 2.84
N LYS A 528 0.40 19.49 3.66
CA LYS A 528 1.13 18.21 3.56
C LYS A 528 0.48 17.19 2.64
N CYS A 529 -0.78 17.40 2.25
CA CYS A 529 -1.47 16.51 1.32
C CYS A 529 -0.98 16.76 -0.11
N SER A 530 -0.57 15.70 -0.80
CA SER A 530 -0.25 15.73 -2.23
C SER A 530 -1.52 15.85 -3.08
N VAL A 531 -2.63 15.24 -2.64
CA VAL A 531 -3.95 15.40 -3.29
C VAL A 531 -5.06 15.52 -2.25
N ARG A 532 -6.09 16.31 -2.57
CA ARG A 532 -7.22 16.61 -1.68
C ARG A 532 -8.52 16.36 -2.42
N PHE A 533 -9.40 15.57 -1.83
CA PHE A 533 -10.71 15.25 -2.38
C PHE A 533 -11.82 15.83 -1.52
N ALA A 534 -12.91 16.24 -2.16
CA ALA A 534 -14.17 16.60 -1.52
C ALA A 534 -15.33 15.87 -2.19
N THR A 535 -16.39 15.59 -1.43
CA THR A 535 -17.56 14.84 -1.93
C THR A 535 -18.40 15.60 -2.97
N HIS A 536 -18.44 16.92 -2.91
CA HIS A 536 -19.33 17.73 -3.74
C HIS A 536 -18.84 19.18 -3.91
N PRO A 537 -19.35 19.93 -4.92
CA PRO A 537 -18.85 21.25 -5.29
C PRO A 537 -18.85 22.29 -4.15
N GLU A 538 -19.90 22.33 -3.34
CA GLU A 538 -20.07 23.32 -2.28
C GLU A 538 -18.99 23.15 -1.20
N LEU A 539 -18.74 21.91 -0.76
CA LEU A 539 -17.67 21.57 0.19
C LEU A 539 -16.29 21.86 -0.38
N ARG A 540 -16.04 21.46 -1.65
CA ARG A 540 -14.81 21.78 -2.37
C ARG A 540 -14.55 23.28 -2.36
N ASN A 541 -15.51 24.06 -2.85
CA ASN A 541 -15.41 25.49 -3.01
C ASN A 541 -15.20 26.20 -1.65
N ALA A 542 -15.87 25.74 -0.58
CA ALA A 542 -15.70 26.31 0.75
C ALA A 542 -14.26 26.14 1.29
N TYR A 543 -13.68 24.95 1.13
CA TYR A 543 -12.30 24.67 1.55
C TYR A 543 -11.27 25.39 0.67
N GLU A 544 -11.49 25.42 -0.65
CA GLU A 544 -10.67 26.16 -1.60
C GLU A 544 -10.65 27.67 -1.27
N ASN A 545 -11.81 28.26 -1.01
CA ASN A 545 -11.93 29.67 -0.62
C ASN A 545 -11.18 30.00 0.67
N LYS A 546 -11.25 29.13 1.68
CA LYS A 546 -10.62 29.38 2.97
C LYS A 546 -9.10 29.18 2.95
N TYR A 547 -8.62 28.17 2.23
CA TYR A 547 -7.22 27.72 2.33
C TYR A 547 -6.35 27.96 1.10
N GLY A 548 -6.94 28.19 -0.07
CA GLY A 548 -6.18 28.42 -1.31
C GLY A 548 -5.49 27.17 -1.87
N TYR A 549 -5.84 25.97 -1.41
CA TYR A 549 -5.36 24.70 -1.97
C TYR A 549 -6.38 24.12 -2.94
N LYS A 550 -5.92 23.49 -4.03
CA LYS A 550 -6.78 22.80 -4.99
C LYS A 550 -7.41 21.55 -4.38
N PHE A 551 -8.72 21.38 -4.60
CA PHE A 551 -9.44 20.15 -4.29
C PHE A 551 -10.07 19.57 -5.56
N TRP A 552 -10.21 18.25 -5.58
CA TRP A 552 -10.85 17.50 -6.67
C TRP A 552 -12.11 16.80 -6.17
N LEU A 553 -13.08 16.59 -7.04
CA LEU A 553 -14.30 15.88 -6.67
C LEU A 553 -14.09 14.36 -6.63
N LEU A 554 -14.50 13.75 -5.53
CA LEU A 554 -14.71 12.31 -5.37
C LEU A 554 -16.08 12.15 -4.69
N PRO A 555 -17.19 12.07 -5.43
CA PRO A 555 -18.50 11.92 -4.83
C PRO A 555 -18.69 10.55 -4.18
N ALA A 556 -19.78 10.38 -3.43
CA ALA A 556 -20.16 9.05 -2.97
C ALA A 556 -20.37 8.13 -4.18
N ILE A 557 -19.57 7.07 -4.25
CA ILE A 557 -19.62 6.06 -5.31
C ILE A 557 -20.57 4.91 -4.96
N VAL A 558 -21.06 4.23 -5.98
CA VAL A 558 -22.04 3.15 -5.90
C VAL A 558 -21.47 1.88 -6.50
N PRO A 559 -21.69 0.70 -5.88
CA PRO A 559 -21.22 -0.56 -6.44
C PRO A 559 -21.70 -0.75 -7.87
N HIS A 560 -20.78 -0.98 -8.80
CA HIS A 560 -21.08 -1.08 -10.24
C HIS A 560 -22.19 -2.08 -10.52
N ARG A 561 -22.19 -3.21 -9.81
CA ARG A 561 -23.17 -4.30 -9.91
C ARG A 561 -24.60 -3.91 -9.51
N LEU A 562 -24.78 -2.82 -8.76
CA LEU A 562 -26.09 -2.32 -8.32
C LEU A 562 -26.62 -1.19 -9.20
N ILE A 563 -25.81 -0.68 -10.13
CA ILE A 563 -26.23 0.40 -11.01
C ILE A 563 -27.33 -0.10 -11.94
N ASN A 564 -28.46 0.58 -11.91
CA ASN A 564 -29.58 0.28 -12.80
C ASN A 564 -29.51 1.19 -14.02
N SER A 565 -29.39 0.56 -15.19
CA SER A 565 -29.32 1.25 -16.50
C SER A 565 -30.69 1.33 -17.20
N GLU A 566 -31.74 0.80 -16.58
CA GLU A 566 -33.10 0.86 -17.09
C GLU A 566 -34.00 1.63 -16.13
N VAL A 567 -35.05 2.24 -16.68
CA VAL A 567 -36.08 2.92 -15.89
C VAL A 567 -36.84 1.87 -15.07
N ALA A 568 -36.77 2.00 -13.74
CA ALA A 568 -37.42 1.09 -12.82
C ALA A 568 -38.95 1.19 -12.92
N GLN A 569 -39.62 0.04 -12.82
CA GLN A 569 -41.08 -0.02 -12.81
C GLN A 569 -41.63 0.37 -11.44
N VAL A 570 -42.42 1.44 -11.40
CA VAL A 570 -43.13 1.91 -10.21
C VAL A 570 -44.35 1.04 -9.90
N SER A 571 -44.66 0.83 -8.62
CA SER A 571 -45.89 0.15 -8.21
C SER A 571 -47.12 1.05 -8.39
N PRO A 572 -48.11 0.67 -9.22
CA PRO A 572 -49.34 1.46 -9.40
C PRO A 572 -50.13 1.62 -8.11
N GLN A 573 -50.12 0.61 -7.24
CA GLN A 573 -50.77 0.66 -5.94
C GLN A 573 -50.14 1.75 -5.06
N ARG A 574 -48.80 1.83 -5.03
CA ARG A 574 -48.10 2.84 -4.23
C ARG A 574 -48.31 4.26 -4.76
N CYS A 575 -48.47 4.42 -6.07
CA CYS A 575 -48.87 5.70 -6.65
C CYS A 575 -50.26 6.12 -6.17
N GLN A 576 -51.25 5.21 -6.18
CA GLN A 576 -52.61 5.49 -5.73
C GLN A 576 -52.69 5.81 -4.24
N GLU A 577 -51.91 5.10 -3.41
CA GLU A 577 -51.89 5.28 -1.95
C GLU A 577 -50.97 6.43 -1.47
N LYS A 578 -50.28 7.13 -2.38
CA LYS A 578 -49.23 8.10 -2.05
C LYS A 578 -48.20 7.54 -1.05
N TRP A 579 -47.73 6.32 -1.32
CA TRP A 579 -46.82 5.59 -0.44
C TRP A 579 -45.38 5.64 -0.96
N GLY A 580 -44.54 6.42 -0.29
CA GLY A 580 -43.11 6.60 -0.61
C GLY A 580 -42.17 5.89 0.36
N ALA A 581 -40.88 6.17 0.24
CA ALA A 581 -39.87 5.74 1.19
C ALA A 581 -39.16 6.93 1.84
N LEU A 582 -38.84 6.84 3.12
CA LEU A 582 -37.94 7.76 3.81
C LEU A 582 -36.54 7.15 3.82
N LEU A 583 -35.56 7.85 3.25
CA LEU A 583 -34.23 7.28 3.03
C LEU A 583 -33.16 7.94 3.90
N GLY A 584 -32.56 7.15 4.78
CA GLY A 584 -31.40 7.55 5.59
C GLY A 584 -31.75 7.92 7.03
N SER A 585 -30.72 8.39 7.72
CA SER A 585 -30.75 8.83 9.12
C SER A 585 -31.28 10.27 9.23
N ILE A 586 -32.08 10.56 10.26
CA ILE A 586 -32.51 11.92 10.60
C ILE A 586 -31.68 12.41 11.78
N TRP A 587 -31.07 13.58 11.66
CA TRP A 587 -30.07 14.05 12.62
C TRP A 587 -30.57 15.16 13.54
N SER A 588 -31.82 15.56 13.40
CA SER A 588 -32.44 16.65 14.15
C SER A 588 -33.80 16.19 14.68
N PRO A 589 -34.05 16.29 15.99
CA PRO A 589 -35.38 16.09 16.57
C PRO A 589 -36.42 17.06 15.98
N GLN A 590 -36.01 18.28 15.63
CA GLN A 590 -36.85 19.32 15.06
C GLN A 590 -37.26 18.97 13.63
N TRP A 591 -36.30 18.56 12.79
CA TRP A 591 -36.60 18.09 11.43
C TRP A 591 -37.50 16.85 11.47
N PHE A 592 -37.28 15.96 12.45
CA PHE A 592 -38.11 14.79 12.65
C PHE A 592 -39.56 15.16 12.99
N GLN A 593 -39.77 16.07 13.94
CA GLN A 593 -41.11 16.53 14.32
C GLN A 593 -41.82 17.20 13.14
N SER A 594 -41.16 18.13 12.45
CA SER A 594 -41.73 18.80 11.27
C SER A 594 -42.04 17.84 10.12
N LEU A 595 -41.23 16.79 9.96
CA LEU A 595 -41.51 15.71 9.01
C LEU A 595 -42.80 14.96 9.36
N LEU A 596 -42.98 14.54 10.62
CA LEU A 596 -44.19 13.83 11.05
C LEU A 596 -45.47 14.65 10.81
N GLU A 597 -45.45 15.94 11.16
CA GLU A 597 -46.57 16.86 10.93
C GLU A 597 -46.88 17.02 9.43
N SER A 598 -45.83 17.14 8.61
CA SER A 598 -45.97 17.28 7.15
C SER A 598 -46.55 16.01 6.52
N ILE A 599 -46.06 14.82 6.91
CA ILE A 599 -46.56 13.53 6.42
C ILE A 599 -48.04 13.36 6.73
N GLN A 600 -48.42 13.60 7.99
CA GLN A 600 -49.80 13.43 8.44
C GLN A 600 -50.74 14.41 7.74
N GLY A 601 -50.35 15.68 7.64
CA GLY A 601 -51.16 16.71 6.97
C GLY A 601 -51.26 16.51 5.45
N ALA A 602 -50.21 16.01 4.80
CA ALA A 602 -50.20 15.70 3.37
C ALA A 602 -50.94 14.38 3.02
N GLY A 603 -51.25 13.56 4.03
CA GLY A 603 -51.97 12.29 3.86
C GLY A 603 -51.15 11.22 3.12
N ILE A 604 -49.84 11.16 3.36
CA ILE A 604 -48.93 10.21 2.69
C ILE A 604 -48.43 9.14 3.67
N LYS A 605 -47.89 8.04 3.14
CA LYS A 605 -47.25 6.96 3.91
C LYS A 605 -45.79 6.82 3.53
N LEU A 606 -44.91 6.53 4.48
CA LEU A 606 -43.48 6.32 4.24
C LEU A 606 -42.94 5.07 4.91
N ASP A 607 -42.22 4.26 4.15
CA ASP A 607 -41.38 3.19 4.69
C ASP A 607 -39.98 3.75 4.99
N TRP A 608 -39.55 3.72 6.25
CA TRP A 608 -38.28 4.31 6.70
C TRP A 608 -37.14 3.30 6.68
N TYR A 609 -36.20 3.50 5.75
CA TYR A 609 -34.96 2.76 5.64
C TYR A 609 -33.79 3.58 6.20
N GLY A 610 -33.43 3.31 7.45
CA GLY A 610 -32.40 4.04 8.18
C GLY A 610 -32.19 3.50 9.59
N ASN A 611 -31.23 4.08 10.30
CA ASN A 611 -31.05 3.78 11.72
C ASN A 611 -32.08 4.60 12.51
N SER A 612 -33.02 3.93 13.20
CA SER A 612 -34.03 4.57 14.06
C SER A 612 -33.62 4.60 15.54
N ASN A 613 -32.45 4.08 15.91
CA ASN A 613 -32.00 3.99 17.30
C ASN A 613 -31.32 5.28 17.76
N TYR A 614 -32.09 6.35 17.92
CA TYR A 614 -31.61 7.60 18.50
C TYR A 614 -31.93 7.67 19.99
N TYR A 615 -31.02 8.25 20.79
CA TYR A 615 -31.27 8.47 22.22
C TYR A 615 -32.43 9.47 22.46
N TRP A 616 -32.75 10.30 21.46
CA TRP A 616 -33.80 11.31 21.53
C TRP A 616 -35.13 10.85 20.92
N LEU A 617 -35.15 9.80 20.10
CA LEU A 617 -36.39 9.23 19.54
C LEU A 617 -37.03 8.32 20.59
N LYS A 618 -38.20 8.71 21.10
CA LYS A 618 -38.87 8.00 22.21
C LYS A 618 -40.11 7.23 21.76
N GLU A 619 -40.58 7.52 20.56
CA GLU A 619 -41.74 6.94 19.92
C GLU A 619 -41.49 5.47 19.59
N SER A 620 -42.41 4.61 20.01
CA SER A 620 -42.47 3.21 19.61
C SER A 620 -42.86 3.08 18.13
N ALA A 621 -42.54 1.94 17.51
CA ALA A 621 -42.94 1.67 16.13
C ALA A 621 -44.46 1.87 15.90
N ALA A 622 -45.29 1.42 16.84
CA ALA A 622 -46.74 1.59 16.80
C ALA A 622 -47.21 3.06 16.93
N GLU A 623 -46.39 3.94 17.51
CA GLU A 623 -46.67 5.38 17.55
C GLU A 623 -46.32 6.03 16.22
N LEU A 624 -45.17 5.69 15.63
CA LEU A 624 -44.77 6.18 14.30
C LEU A 624 -45.75 5.81 13.19
N GLU A 625 -46.33 4.61 13.26
CA GLU A 625 -47.35 4.15 12.30
C GLU A 625 -48.60 5.05 12.30
N LYS A 626 -48.95 5.66 13.44
CA LYS A 626 -50.10 6.60 13.52
C LYS A 626 -49.84 7.90 12.74
N TRP A 627 -48.58 8.23 12.53
CA TRP A 627 -48.14 9.37 11.73
C TRP A 627 -47.88 8.99 10.26
N GLY A 628 -48.12 7.73 9.87
CA GLY A 628 -47.87 7.25 8.52
C GLY A 628 -46.41 6.88 8.25
N LEU A 629 -45.59 6.70 9.30
CA LEU A 629 -44.17 6.34 9.19
C LEU A 629 -43.91 4.91 9.68
N TYR A 630 -43.44 4.03 8.80
CA TYR A 630 -43.23 2.61 9.07
C TYR A 630 -41.73 2.28 9.11
N SER A 631 -41.19 1.97 10.29
CA SER A 631 -39.75 1.67 10.43
C SER A 631 -39.39 0.30 9.85
N GLN A 632 -38.50 0.28 8.85
CA GLN A 632 -37.97 -0.95 8.23
C GLN A 632 -36.56 -1.32 8.72
N GLY A 633 -35.85 -0.38 9.35
CA GLY A 633 -34.48 -0.56 9.80
C GLY A 633 -33.43 -0.50 8.68
N LEU A 634 -32.26 -1.09 8.93
CA LEU A 634 -31.13 -1.10 8.00
C LEU A 634 -31.20 -2.34 7.10
N TYR A 635 -31.29 -2.12 5.79
CA TYR A 635 -31.26 -3.17 4.79
C TYR A 635 -29.87 -3.30 4.17
N PRO A 636 -29.42 -4.52 3.81
CA PRO A 636 -28.30 -4.71 2.89
C PRO A 636 -28.52 -3.94 1.59
N GLU A 637 -27.44 -3.43 0.99
CA GLU A 637 -27.54 -2.53 -0.17
C GLU A 637 -28.28 -3.12 -1.36
N GLU A 638 -28.08 -4.41 -1.66
CA GLU A 638 -28.80 -5.13 -2.73
C GLU A 638 -30.30 -5.12 -2.50
N GLN A 639 -30.72 -5.48 -1.29
CA GLN A 639 -32.12 -5.52 -0.92
C GLN A 639 -32.72 -4.11 -0.96
N LEU A 640 -32.01 -3.11 -0.43
CA LEU A 640 -32.46 -1.73 -0.45
C LEU A 640 -32.62 -1.20 -1.88
N ALA A 641 -31.62 -1.41 -2.75
CA ALA A 641 -31.66 -1.02 -4.15
C ALA A 641 -32.91 -1.57 -4.85
N GLN A 642 -33.20 -2.86 -4.65
CA GLN A 642 -34.37 -3.51 -5.23
C GLN A 642 -35.69 -2.96 -4.67
N GLN A 643 -35.77 -2.72 -3.36
CA GLN A 643 -36.99 -2.18 -2.74
C GLN A 643 -37.29 -0.75 -3.22
N LEU A 644 -36.26 0.09 -3.34
CA LEU A 644 -36.42 1.49 -3.73
C LEU A 644 -37.02 1.67 -5.13
N GLN A 645 -36.78 0.72 -6.05
CA GLN A 645 -37.30 0.75 -7.42
C GLN A 645 -38.82 0.80 -7.50
N ALA A 646 -39.52 0.15 -6.57
CA ALA A 646 -40.97 0.04 -6.59
C ALA A 646 -41.69 1.29 -6.06
N TYR A 647 -40.99 2.22 -5.39
CA TYR A 647 -41.61 3.43 -4.84
C TYR A 647 -41.76 4.52 -5.90
N PRO A 648 -42.85 5.31 -5.85
CA PRO A 648 -43.04 6.48 -6.71
C PRO A 648 -42.09 7.64 -6.37
N PHE A 649 -41.70 7.78 -5.10
CA PHE A 649 -40.80 8.82 -4.62
C PHE A 649 -40.07 8.37 -3.35
N VAL A 650 -38.90 8.97 -3.12
CA VAL A 650 -38.20 8.93 -1.83
C VAL A 650 -38.15 10.31 -1.21
N ILE A 651 -38.27 10.39 0.11
CA ILE A 651 -38.12 11.62 0.89
C ILE A 651 -36.76 11.62 1.57
N VAL A 652 -36.06 12.76 1.47
CA VAL A 652 -34.82 13.03 2.17
C VAL A 652 -34.95 14.35 2.93
N PRO A 653 -35.03 14.32 4.28
CA PRO A 653 -35.07 15.52 5.11
C PRO A 653 -33.70 16.21 5.16
N THR A 654 -33.70 17.54 5.06
CA THR A 654 -32.54 18.43 5.17
C THR A 654 -32.89 19.69 5.96
N GLY A 655 -31.90 20.54 6.25
CA GLY A 655 -32.16 21.78 6.99
C GLY A 655 -32.90 22.85 6.19
N THR A 656 -33.63 23.70 6.90
CA THR A 656 -34.39 24.83 6.34
C THR A 656 -33.51 26.06 6.05
N MET A 657 -32.26 26.08 6.52
CA MET A 657 -31.33 27.22 6.36
C MET A 657 -31.89 28.57 6.81
N ASP A 658 -32.79 28.54 7.80
CA ASP A 658 -33.35 29.69 8.49
C ASP A 658 -33.29 29.47 10.01
N GLU A 659 -33.93 30.33 10.79
CA GLU A 659 -33.90 30.27 12.26
C GLU A 659 -34.47 28.96 12.85
N ARG A 660 -35.17 28.14 12.06
CA ARG A 660 -35.73 26.84 12.47
C ARG A 660 -34.71 25.71 12.37
N ASP A 661 -33.57 25.94 11.73
CA ASP A 661 -32.54 24.93 11.48
C ASP A 661 -31.60 24.78 12.68
N ASP A 662 -31.76 23.71 13.44
CA ASP A 662 -30.95 23.39 14.63
C ASP A 662 -29.66 22.63 14.31
N ARG A 663 -29.40 22.30 13.04
CA ARG A 663 -28.21 21.56 12.57
C ARG A 663 -27.61 22.23 11.33
N THR A 664 -27.33 23.53 11.44
CA THR A 664 -26.84 24.37 10.33
C THR A 664 -25.54 23.86 9.68
N GLU A 665 -24.71 23.13 10.43
CA GLU A 665 -23.50 22.51 9.93
C GLU A 665 -23.79 21.41 8.89
N LEU A 666 -24.88 20.66 9.08
CA LEU A 666 -25.30 19.60 8.15
C LEU A 666 -26.04 20.18 6.94
N SER A 667 -26.75 21.29 7.10
CA SER A 667 -27.56 21.85 6.00
C SER A 667 -26.75 22.64 4.98
N ARG A 668 -25.57 23.17 5.35
CA ARG A 668 -24.74 24.03 4.49
C ARG A 668 -23.78 23.28 3.59
N LEU A 669 -23.07 22.28 4.11
CA LEU A 669 -21.94 21.63 3.42
C LEU A 669 -22.02 20.10 3.44
N SER A 670 -23.23 19.54 3.49
CA SER A 670 -23.45 18.08 3.40
C SER A 670 -24.27 17.71 2.16
N LEU A 671 -23.84 16.66 1.49
CA LEU A 671 -24.59 15.98 0.44
C LEU A 671 -24.83 14.52 0.88
N PRO A 672 -26.05 14.16 1.30
CA PRO A 672 -26.35 12.79 1.72
C PRO A 672 -26.08 11.78 0.60
N GLY A 673 -25.08 10.90 0.80
CA GLY A 673 -24.70 9.89 -0.20
C GLY A 673 -25.83 8.92 -0.59
N ARG A 674 -26.87 8.82 0.24
CA ARG A 674 -28.10 8.05 -0.06
C ARG A 674 -28.89 8.62 -1.25
N ILE A 675 -28.81 9.93 -1.52
CA ILE A 675 -29.40 10.54 -2.73
C ILE A 675 -28.73 9.96 -3.98
N ILE A 676 -27.40 9.91 -3.99
CA ILE A 676 -26.61 9.35 -5.10
C ILE A 676 -26.85 7.84 -5.24
N PHE A 677 -26.90 7.11 -4.12
CA PHE A 677 -27.25 5.69 -4.11
C PHE A 677 -28.63 5.43 -4.74
N ASN A 678 -29.65 6.18 -4.34
CA ASN A 678 -30.99 6.06 -4.89
C ASN A 678 -31.03 6.41 -6.39
N LEU A 679 -30.38 7.51 -6.79
CA LEU A 679 -30.22 7.90 -8.19
C LEU A 679 -29.66 6.75 -9.03
N ALA A 680 -28.58 6.12 -8.55
CA ALA A 680 -27.82 5.17 -9.37
C ALA A 680 -28.43 3.77 -9.39
N THR A 681 -29.11 3.36 -8.31
CA THR A 681 -29.58 1.97 -8.13
C THR A 681 -31.07 1.78 -8.37
N ALA A 682 -31.87 2.79 -8.04
CA ALA A 682 -33.33 2.71 -8.10
C ALA A 682 -33.95 3.69 -9.08
N ASN A 683 -33.20 4.74 -9.46
CA ASN A 683 -33.66 5.87 -10.27
C ASN A 683 -34.96 6.52 -9.78
N THR A 684 -35.38 6.26 -8.54
CA THR A 684 -36.63 6.78 -7.97
C THR A 684 -36.53 8.28 -7.71
N PRO A 685 -37.53 9.08 -8.09
CA PRO A 685 -37.54 10.52 -7.85
C PRO A 685 -37.34 10.90 -6.39
N VAL A 686 -36.59 11.97 -6.14
CA VAL A 686 -36.30 12.47 -4.79
C VAL A 686 -37.14 13.70 -4.47
N ILE A 687 -37.83 13.68 -3.34
CA ILE A 687 -38.44 14.86 -2.72
C ILE A 687 -37.55 15.28 -1.55
N LEU A 688 -36.87 16.40 -1.71
CA LEU A 688 -36.06 16.99 -0.64
C LEU A 688 -36.96 17.88 0.23
N LEU A 689 -37.02 17.58 1.53
CA LEU A 689 -37.67 18.47 2.50
C LEU A 689 -36.63 19.41 3.10
N GLY A 690 -36.80 20.72 2.91
CA GLY A 690 -35.89 21.74 3.40
C GLY A 690 -35.62 22.84 2.38
N SER A 691 -34.46 23.49 2.48
CA SER A 691 -34.16 24.67 1.67
C SER A 691 -33.64 24.34 0.28
N ASN A 692 -34.08 25.12 -0.72
CA ASN A 692 -33.52 25.08 -2.07
C ASN A 692 -32.08 25.63 -2.17
N LYS A 693 -31.50 26.08 -1.05
CA LYS A 693 -30.11 26.58 -0.96
C LYS A 693 -29.10 25.54 -0.49
N THR A 694 -29.56 24.34 -0.10
CA THR A 694 -28.68 23.26 0.39
C THR A 694 -27.89 22.62 -0.75
N SER A 695 -26.73 22.01 -0.45
CA SER A 695 -25.97 21.22 -1.43
C SER A 695 -26.79 20.09 -2.04
N ALA A 696 -27.66 19.45 -1.25
CA ALA A 696 -28.57 18.41 -1.71
C ALA A 696 -29.58 18.92 -2.74
N ALA A 697 -30.15 20.11 -2.52
CA ALA A 697 -31.05 20.77 -3.48
C ALA A 697 -30.34 21.07 -4.79
N ASN A 698 -29.12 21.63 -4.73
CA ASN A 698 -28.32 21.91 -5.92
C ASN A 698 -28.02 20.64 -6.73
N PHE A 699 -27.75 19.52 -6.06
CA PHE A 699 -27.55 18.22 -6.73
C PHE A 699 -28.83 17.75 -7.43
N ILE A 700 -29.99 17.79 -6.74
CA ILE A 700 -31.28 17.37 -7.31
C ILE A 700 -31.67 18.24 -8.50
N ASN A 701 -31.54 19.57 -8.38
CA ASN A 701 -31.87 20.51 -9.45
C ASN A 701 -30.95 20.35 -10.66
N ARG A 702 -29.64 20.12 -10.43
CA ARG A 702 -28.65 19.92 -11.49
C ARG A 702 -28.98 18.71 -12.38
N PHE A 703 -29.35 17.60 -11.77
CA PHE A 703 -29.68 16.38 -12.53
C PHE A 703 -31.17 16.26 -12.86
N GLN A 704 -32.02 17.16 -12.38
CA GLN A 704 -33.47 17.14 -12.59
C GLN A 704 -34.09 15.78 -12.24
N ILE A 705 -33.72 15.25 -11.06
CA ILE A 705 -34.11 13.92 -10.56
C ILE A 705 -35.16 13.98 -9.44
N GLY A 706 -35.75 15.15 -9.21
CA GLY A 706 -36.57 15.39 -8.04
C GLY A 706 -37.01 16.84 -7.88
N VAL A 707 -37.58 17.14 -6.71
CA VAL A 707 -38.08 18.47 -6.33
C VAL A 707 -37.71 18.79 -4.89
N VAL A 708 -37.72 20.09 -4.56
CA VAL A 708 -37.48 20.60 -3.21
C VAL A 708 -38.75 21.25 -2.69
N CYS A 709 -39.12 20.98 -1.44
CA CYS A 709 -40.31 21.53 -0.80
C CYS A 709 -40.05 21.85 0.69
N ASP A 710 -40.90 22.72 1.25
CA ASP A 710 -40.85 23.10 2.65
C ASP A 710 -41.47 22.01 3.54
N TYR A 711 -41.16 22.06 4.85
CA TYR A 711 -41.82 21.24 5.88
C TYR A 711 -43.23 21.72 6.21
N THR A 712 -44.06 21.96 5.20
CA THR A 712 -45.50 22.22 5.39
C THR A 712 -46.32 21.15 4.68
N PRO A 713 -47.47 20.73 5.26
CA PRO A 713 -48.38 19.79 4.62
C PRO A 713 -48.73 20.14 3.18
N GLU A 714 -49.00 21.42 2.90
CA GLU A 714 -49.42 21.87 1.57
C GLU A 714 -48.28 21.80 0.56
N SER A 715 -47.05 22.17 0.97
CA SER A 715 -45.86 22.12 0.12
C SER A 715 -45.48 20.69 -0.22
N LEU A 716 -45.49 19.80 0.78
CA LEU A 716 -45.21 18.38 0.59
C LEU A 716 -46.27 17.69 -0.27
N ALA A 717 -47.56 17.97 -0.04
CA ALA A 717 -48.65 17.42 -0.86
C ALA A 717 -48.49 17.83 -2.34
N ALA A 718 -48.18 19.10 -2.61
CA ALA A 718 -47.96 19.60 -3.97
C ALA A 718 -46.73 18.94 -4.63
N ALA A 719 -45.64 18.75 -3.89
CA ALA A 719 -44.45 18.06 -4.39
C ALA A 719 -44.72 16.59 -4.72
N VAL A 720 -45.47 15.90 -3.87
CA VAL A 720 -45.89 14.51 -4.09
C VAL A 720 -46.78 14.41 -5.32
N ASP A 721 -47.77 15.29 -5.47
CA ASP A 721 -48.65 15.30 -6.63
C ASP A 721 -47.88 15.57 -7.93
N TYR A 722 -46.89 16.47 -7.90
CA TYR A 722 -46.01 16.75 -9.05
C TYR A 722 -45.17 15.53 -9.45
N VAL A 723 -44.62 14.78 -8.49
CA VAL A 723 -43.80 13.59 -8.74
C VAL A 723 -44.66 12.36 -9.12
N LEU A 724 -45.93 12.33 -8.70
CA LEU A 724 -46.88 11.28 -9.08
C LEU A 724 -47.46 11.46 -10.50
N ASP A 725 -47.34 12.65 -11.08
CA ASP A 725 -47.65 12.86 -12.49
C ASP A 725 -46.78 11.92 -13.37
N PRO A 726 -47.39 11.07 -14.22
CA PRO A 726 -46.64 10.07 -14.98
C PRO A 726 -45.55 10.64 -15.90
N GLU A 727 -45.76 11.83 -16.47
CA GLU A 727 -44.79 12.45 -17.38
C GLU A 727 -43.58 12.96 -16.60
N ASN A 728 -43.82 13.70 -15.52
CA ASN A 728 -42.75 14.18 -14.64
C ASN A 728 -41.95 13.02 -14.02
N GLN A 729 -42.65 11.97 -13.56
CA GLN A 729 -42.02 10.81 -12.96
C GLN A 729 -41.08 10.11 -13.96
N GLN A 730 -41.56 9.91 -15.19
CA GLN A 730 -40.78 9.28 -16.24
C GLN A 730 -39.52 10.10 -16.56
N ILE A 731 -39.66 11.43 -16.73
CA ILE A 731 -38.54 12.33 -17.04
C ILE A 731 -37.46 12.26 -15.94
N MET A 732 -37.86 12.31 -14.67
CA MET A 732 -36.91 12.25 -13.54
C MET A 732 -36.14 10.93 -13.49
N ARG A 733 -36.83 9.81 -13.71
CA ARG A 733 -36.21 8.47 -13.76
C ARG A 733 -35.24 8.34 -14.93
N GLU A 734 -35.64 8.80 -16.11
CA GLU A 734 -34.78 8.82 -17.31
C GLU A 734 -33.52 9.67 -17.09
N ASN A 735 -33.66 10.83 -16.45
CA ASN A 735 -32.53 11.68 -16.11
C ASN A 735 -31.57 11.01 -15.12
N ALA A 736 -32.09 10.31 -14.11
CA ALA A 736 -31.28 9.53 -13.19
C ALA A 736 -30.50 8.41 -13.93
N VAL A 737 -31.16 7.66 -14.81
CA VAL A 737 -30.53 6.60 -15.62
C VAL A 737 -29.39 7.14 -16.50
N LYS A 738 -29.56 8.31 -17.13
CA LYS A 738 -28.53 8.94 -18.00
C LYS A 738 -27.19 9.17 -17.30
N VAL A 739 -27.21 9.41 -15.98
CA VAL A 739 -26.00 9.77 -15.21
C VAL A 739 -25.58 8.70 -14.20
N ALA A 740 -26.42 7.70 -13.91
CA ALA A 740 -26.18 6.66 -12.91
C ALA A 740 -24.79 5.99 -13.03
N ALA A 741 -24.40 5.58 -14.24
CA ALA A 741 -23.12 4.91 -14.49
C ALA A 741 -21.89 5.77 -14.15
N LYS A 742 -22.02 7.10 -14.08
CA LYS A 742 -20.93 8.03 -13.76
C LYS A 742 -20.52 7.99 -12.28
N PHE A 743 -21.35 7.43 -11.41
CA PHE A 743 -21.08 7.27 -9.97
C PHE A 743 -20.58 5.87 -9.60
N SER A 744 -20.15 5.07 -10.58
CA SER A 744 -19.64 3.71 -10.35
C SER A 744 -18.33 3.70 -9.56
N ASP A 745 -18.20 2.73 -8.66
CA ASP A 745 -16.95 2.37 -7.96
C ASP A 745 -15.89 1.68 -8.84
N ARG A 746 -16.22 1.33 -10.09
CA ARG A 746 -15.32 0.55 -10.96
C ARG A 746 -14.00 1.30 -11.20
N GLY A 747 -12.91 0.70 -10.73
CA GLY A 747 -11.53 1.20 -10.88
C GLY A 747 -11.22 2.44 -10.05
N ILE A 748 -12.02 2.73 -9.02
CA ILE A 748 -11.85 3.93 -8.20
C ILE A 748 -10.61 3.85 -7.30
N ASP A 749 -10.25 2.66 -6.83
CA ASP A 749 -9.04 2.36 -6.06
C ASP A 749 -7.79 2.80 -6.83
N GLN A 750 -7.70 2.38 -8.10
CA GLN A 750 -6.62 2.73 -9.00
C GLN A 750 -6.64 4.22 -9.31
N TRP A 751 -7.82 4.81 -9.53
CA TRP A 751 -7.96 6.24 -9.79
C TRP A 751 -7.48 7.08 -8.59
N VAL A 752 -7.81 6.71 -7.35
CA VAL A 752 -7.35 7.42 -6.15
C VAL A 752 -5.82 7.35 -6.05
N TRP A 753 -5.23 6.18 -6.24
CA TRP A 753 -3.78 6.02 -6.15
C TRP A 753 -3.01 6.71 -7.28
N GLN A 754 -3.49 6.63 -8.52
CA GLN A 754 -2.91 7.38 -9.64
C GLN A 754 -3.06 8.89 -9.43
N SER A 755 -4.16 9.33 -8.81
CA SER A 755 -4.36 10.74 -8.51
C SER A 755 -3.37 11.24 -7.45
N LEU A 756 -3.07 10.40 -6.45
CA LEU A 756 -2.07 10.70 -5.43
C LEU A 756 -0.67 10.78 -6.04
N GLU A 757 -0.31 9.86 -6.94
CA GLU A 757 0.99 9.86 -7.64
C GLU A 757 1.17 11.08 -8.56
N LYS A 758 0.08 11.54 -9.19
CA LYS A 758 0.08 12.72 -10.07
C LYS A 758 -0.10 14.05 -9.31
N GLU A 759 -0.41 14.01 -8.02
CA GLU A 759 -0.80 15.17 -7.20
C GLU A 759 -2.02 15.95 -7.75
N GLN A 760 -2.85 15.28 -8.55
CA GLN A 760 -4.07 15.81 -9.16
C GLN A 760 -5.01 14.66 -9.53
N ALA A 761 -6.29 14.94 -9.77
CA ALA A 761 -7.22 13.90 -10.26
C ALA A 761 -6.66 13.19 -11.51
N ALA A 762 -6.74 11.86 -11.54
CA ALA A 762 -6.17 11.05 -12.61
C ALA A 762 -6.86 11.29 -13.97
N ASP A 763 -8.13 11.71 -13.92
CA ASP A 763 -8.93 12.21 -15.04
C ASP A 763 -10.06 13.15 -14.53
N ASN A 764 -10.80 13.77 -15.45
CA ASN A 764 -11.85 14.75 -15.15
C ASN A 764 -13.25 14.13 -14.95
N ARG A 765 -13.40 12.83 -14.69
CA ARG A 765 -14.72 12.17 -14.73
C ARG A 765 -15.77 12.78 -13.79
N PHE A 766 -15.35 13.21 -12.60
CA PHE A 766 -16.24 13.78 -11.59
C PHE A 766 -16.41 15.29 -11.76
N GLU A 767 -15.34 15.99 -12.13
CA GLU A 767 -15.37 17.41 -12.48
C GLU A 767 -16.32 17.67 -13.67
N ALA A 768 -16.34 16.78 -14.67
CA ALA A 768 -17.18 16.91 -15.85
C ALA A 768 -18.69 16.77 -15.56
N ILE A 769 -19.08 15.99 -14.55
CA ILE A 769 -20.50 15.80 -14.19
C ILE A 769 -20.97 16.78 -13.10
N LEU A 770 -20.04 17.40 -12.38
CA LEU A 770 -20.29 18.38 -11.32
C LEU A 770 -19.48 19.67 -11.57
N PRO A 771 -19.63 20.31 -12.75
CA PRO A 771 -18.84 21.47 -13.10
C PRO A 771 -19.22 22.68 -12.23
N ARG A 772 -18.26 23.61 -12.12
CA ARG A 772 -18.52 24.96 -11.57
C ARG A 772 -19.50 25.70 -12.47
N SER A 773 -20.29 26.59 -11.86
CA SER A 773 -21.15 27.51 -12.60
C SER A 773 -20.37 28.76 -13.03
N PRO A 774 -20.62 29.33 -14.21
CA PRO A 774 -19.98 30.59 -14.64
C PRO A 774 -20.24 31.79 -13.71
N ILE A 775 -21.25 31.70 -12.84
CA ILE A 775 -21.59 32.75 -11.86
C ILE A 775 -21.01 32.47 -10.46
N ASP A 776 -20.30 31.37 -10.26
CA ASP A 776 -19.67 31.05 -8.98
C ASP A 776 -18.54 32.07 -8.69
N ALA A 777 -18.66 32.81 -7.59
CA ALA A 777 -17.64 33.74 -7.14
C ALA A 777 -16.55 33.01 -6.33
N VAL A 778 -15.80 32.11 -6.98
CA VAL A 778 -14.73 31.31 -6.36
C VAL A 778 -13.40 31.50 -7.11
N PRO A 779 -12.24 31.46 -6.43
CA PRO A 779 -10.95 31.58 -7.08
C PRO A 779 -10.69 30.39 -7.99
N PHE A 780 -10.02 30.66 -9.11
CA PHE A 780 -9.40 29.60 -9.91
C PHE A 780 -8.08 29.24 -9.24
N ILE A 781 -8.00 28.02 -8.70
CA ILE A 781 -6.77 27.51 -8.10
C ILE A 781 -6.10 26.59 -9.12
N GLU A 782 -4.86 26.91 -9.47
CA GLU A 782 -4.04 26.08 -10.34
C GLU A 782 -3.65 24.77 -9.64
N PRO A 783 -3.74 23.61 -10.32
CA PRO A 783 -3.14 22.38 -9.81
C PRO A 783 -1.61 22.52 -9.68
N PRO A 784 -0.97 21.70 -8.82
CA PRO A 784 0.50 21.64 -8.74
C PRO A 784 1.13 21.40 -10.11
N VAL A 785 2.30 21.98 -10.35
CA VAL A 785 3.07 21.79 -11.58
C VAL A 785 4.10 20.68 -11.35
N PRO A 786 4.31 19.76 -12.30
CA PRO A 786 5.30 18.69 -12.14
C PRO A 786 6.71 19.22 -11.84
N GLU A 787 7.45 18.54 -10.97
CA GLU A 787 8.80 18.96 -10.55
C GLU A 787 9.80 19.10 -11.71
N LYS A 788 9.58 18.38 -12.81
CA LYS A 788 10.40 18.47 -14.04
C LYS A 788 10.28 19.81 -14.76
N ILE A 789 9.24 20.60 -14.48
CA ILE A 789 9.07 21.92 -15.08
C ILE A 789 9.96 22.90 -14.32
N TYR A 790 10.86 23.57 -15.04
CA TYR A 790 11.74 24.56 -14.44
C TYR A 790 10.92 25.73 -13.88
N LYS A 791 11.29 26.20 -12.68
CA LYS A 791 10.52 27.16 -11.89
C LYS A 791 10.08 28.42 -12.66
N ASP A 792 10.91 28.92 -13.56
CA ASP A 792 10.65 30.16 -14.30
C ASP A 792 9.65 29.93 -15.46
N TYR A 793 9.41 28.67 -15.86
CA TYR A 793 8.42 28.27 -16.88
C TYR A 793 7.12 27.71 -16.27
N VAL A 794 6.94 27.78 -14.95
CA VAL A 794 5.68 27.42 -14.29
C VAL A 794 4.49 28.20 -14.88
N PRO A 795 4.56 29.52 -15.12
CA PRO A 795 3.44 30.25 -15.72
C PRO A 795 3.13 29.78 -17.15
N VAL A 796 4.16 29.50 -17.98
CA VAL A 796 4.00 28.91 -19.33
C VAL A 796 3.21 27.61 -19.24
N TYR A 797 3.64 26.69 -18.39
CA TYR A 797 2.98 25.40 -18.22
C TYR A 797 1.52 25.57 -17.75
N GLN A 798 1.25 26.51 -16.84
CA GLN A 798 -0.11 26.79 -16.36
C GLN A 798 -1.01 27.35 -17.47
N VAL A 799 -0.55 28.31 -18.28
CA VAL A 799 -1.32 28.82 -19.43
C VAL A 799 -1.63 27.69 -20.41
N MET A 800 -0.62 26.90 -20.77
CA MET A 800 -0.79 25.76 -21.67
C MET A 800 -1.76 24.72 -21.11
N ARG A 801 -1.73 24.48 -19.81
CA ARG A 801 -2.69 23.59 -19.13
C ARG A 801 -4.11 24.16 -19.19
N ARG A 802 -4.31 25.46 -18.98
CA ARG A 802 -5.64 26.11 -19.12
C ARG A 802 -6.18 25.99 -20.54
N LEU A 803 -5.33 26.10 -21.55
CA LEU A 803 -5.69 25.91 -22.96
C LEU A 803 -6.07 24.45 -23.24
N GLN A 804 -5.24 23.49 -22.82
CA GLN A 804 -5.52 22.06 -22.96
C GLN A 804 -6.84 21.68 -22.27
N GLY A 805 -7.08 22.21 -21.07
CA GLY A 805 -8.32 21.97 -20.31
C GLY A 805 -9.58 22.48 -21.00
N GLN A 806 -9.46 23.45 -21.90
CA GLN A 806 -10.55 23.94 -22.76
C GLN A 806 -10.64 23.19 -24.10
N GLY A 807 -9.87 22.12 -24.27
CA GLY A 807 -9.88 21.28 -25.47
C GLY A 807 -9.02 21.79 -26.63
N TYR A 808 -8.16 22.78 -26.41
CA TYR A 808 -7.22 23.24 -27.44
C TYR A 808 -6.13 22.19 -27.71
N GLN A 809 -5.88 21.90 -28.99
CA GLN A 809 -4.86 20.97 -29.45
C GLN A 809 -4.17 21.58 -30.68
N PRO A 810 -2.92 22.06 -30.57
CA PRO A 810 -2.20 22.61 -31.72
C PRO A 810 -1.63 21.51 -32.61
N ASP A 811 -1.66 21.72 -33.92
CA ASP A 811 -0.96 20.89 -34.92
C ASP A 811 0.54 21.20 -34.95
N PHE A 812 0.91 22.46 -34.69
CA PHE A 812 2.30 22.92 -34.70
C PHE A 812 2.61 23.94 -33.59
N VAL A 813 3.89 24.02 -33.22
CA VAL A 813 4.46 25.05 -32.36
C VAL A 813 5.72 25.58 -33.04
N ILE A 814 5.74 26.86 -33.42
CA ILE A 814 6.92 27.55 -33.93
C ILE A 814 7.48 28.43 -32.83
N ASP A 815 8.73 28.18 -32.44
CA ASP A 815 9.44 28.89 -31.37
C ASP A 815 10.58 29.70 -31.98
N VAL A 816 10.34 31.01 -32.19
CA VAL A 816 11.33 31.95 -32.74
C VAL A 816 12.08 32.60 -31.60
N GLY A 817 13.40 32.42 -31.57
CA GLY A 817 14.22 32.71 -30.40
C GLY A 817 14.22 31.56 -29.40
N ALA A 818 14.29 30.33 -29.91
CA ALA A 818 14.11 29.13 -29.09
C ALA A 818 15.20 28.94 -28.02
N SER A 819 16.36 29.62 -28.12
CA SER A 819 17.51 29.45 -27.23
C SER A 819 17.78 27.96 -26.97
N HIS A 820 17.83 27.49 -25.72
CA HIS A 820 18.07 26.09 -25.37
C HIS A 820 16.89 25.14 -25.61
N GLY A 821 15.72 25.65 -26.00
CA GLY A 821 14.51 24.85 -26.25
C GLY A 821 13.69 24.51 -25.01
N ILE A 822 14.04 25.06 -23.84
CA ILE A 822 13.34 24.81 -22.56
C ILE A 822 11.87 25.24 -22.58
N TRP A 823 11.55 26.32 -23.29
CA TRP A 823 10.17 26.79 -23.48
C TRP A 823 9.37 25.73 -24.26
N SER A 824 9.86 25.33 -25.44
CA SER A 824 9.26 24.30 -26.27
C SER A 824 9.12 22.95 -25.54
N PHE A 825 10.13 22.56 -24.76
CA PHE A 825 10.07 21.37 -23.90
C PHE A 825 8.94 21.47 -22.86
N THR A 826 8.74 22.65 -22.25
CA THR A 826 7.65 22.86 -21.29
C THR A 826 6.28 22.69 -21.94
N VAL A 827 6.10 23.24 -23.14
CA VAL A 827 4.85 23.13 -23.92
C VAL A 827 4.61 21.68 -24.37
N SER A 828 5.64 20.93 -24.76
CA SER A 828 5.52 19.54 -25.23
C SER A 828 5.08 18.55 -24.15
N GLN A 829 5.21 18.92 -22.87
CA GLN A 829 4.67 18.12 -21.77
C GLN A 829 3.13 18.06 -21.77
N LEU A 830 2.47 18.99 -22.46
CA LEU A 830 1.01 19.08 -22.57
C LEU A 830 0.52 18.83 -24.01
N PHE A 831 1.33 19.15 -25.02
CA PHE A 831 1.00 18.94 -26.44
C PHE A 831 2.07 18.09 -27.16
N PRO A 832 2.26 16.82 -26.77
CA PRO A 832 3.33 15.97 -27.31
C PRO A 832 3.16 15.62 -28.80
N GLU A 833 1.94 15.71 -29.32
CA GLU A 833 1.60 15.38 -30.72
C GLU A 833 1.83 16.55 -31.69
N ALA A 834 2.08 17.76 -31.20
CA ALA A 834 2.34 18.92 -32.04
C ALA A 834 3.72 18.81 -32.70
N ARG A 835 3.85 19.31 -33.92
CA ARG A 835 5.16 19.45 -34.59
C ARG A 835 5.87 20.72 -34.10
N TYR A 836 7.04 20.57 -33.50
CA TYR A 836 7.84 21.69 -32.98
C TYR A 836 8.91 22.13 -33.99
N LEU A 837 8.94 23.42 -34.29
CA LEU A 837 9.97 24.05 -35.10
C LEU A 837 10.68 25.12 -34.26
N LEU A 838 11.89 24.82 -33.83
CA LEU A 838 12.71 25.70 -33.00
C LEU A 838 13.67 26.48 -33.91
N ILE A 839 13.61 27.80 -33.86
CA ILE A 839 14.35 28.69 -34.76
C ILE A 839 15.19 29.65 -33.93
N ASP A 840 16.50 29.63 -34.14
CA ASP A 840 17.42 30.54 -33.46
C ASP A 840 18.74 30.69 -34.26
N PRO A 841 19.27 31.89 -34.52
CA PRO A 841 20.53 32.05 -35.25
C PRO A 841 21.78 31.59 -34.47
N LEU A 842 21.69 31.49 -33.14
CA LEU A 842 22.80 31.25 -32.21
C LEU A 842 22.81 29.81 -31.65
N THR A 843 22.08 28.86 -32.26
CA THR A 843 21.96 27.47 -31.75
C THR A 843 23.29 26.81 -31.39
N SER A 844 24.33 27.06 -32.19
CA SER A 844 25.68 26.51 -31.99
C SER A 844 26.49 27.19 -30.88
N GLN A 845 26.05 28.33 -30.36
CA GLN A 845 26.75 29.12 -29.32
C GLN A 845 26.26 28.80 -27.90
N TYR A 846 25.02 28.34 -27.77
CA TYR A 846 24.46 27.95 -26.48
C TYR A 846 25.10 26.68 -25.91
N GLU A 847 24.89 26.44 -24.61
CA GLU A 847 25.32 25.22 -23.92
C GLU A 847 24.66 23.97 -24.53
N GLN A 848 25.46 23.13 -25.18
CA GLN A 848 24.93 21.98 -25.95
C GLN A 848 24.32 20.89 -25.06
N SER A 849 24.84 20.66 -23.84
CA SER A 849 24.27 19.68 -22.91
C SER A 849 22.82 19.99 -22.53
N ALA A 850 22.51 21.26 -22.27
CA ALA A 850 21.15 21.69 -21.95
C ALA A 850 20.23 21.58 -23.17
N ARG A 851 20.71 21.95 -24.37
CA ARG A 851 19.96 21.78 -25.62
C ARG A 851 19.61 20.32 -25.90
N ASP A 852 20.61 19.44 -25.81
CA ASP A 852 20.44 18.00 -26.05
C ASP A 852 19.41 17.40 -25.09
N TYR A 853 19.42 17.85 -23.83
CA TYR A 853 18.41 17.44 -22.86
C TYR A 853 17.01 17.93 -23.23
N PHE A 854 16.79 19.23 -23.44
CA PHE A 854 15.44 19.75 -23.66
C PHE A 854 14.87 19.31 -25.01
N ILE A 855 15.63 19.48 -26.09
CA ILE A 855 15.19 19.17 -27.45
C ILE A 855 15.06 17.65 -27.63
N GLY A 856 15.99 16.86 -27.08
CA GLY A 856 15.94 15.40 -27.15
C GLY A 856 14.74 14.78 -26.42
N ASN A 857 14.07 15.54 -25.53
CA ASN A 857 12.84 15.13 -24.86
C ASN A 857 11.56 15.72 -25.47
N ILE A 858 11.65 16.35 -26.65
CA ILE A 858 10.49 16.75 -27.46
C ILE A 858 10.25 15.67 -28.54
N PRO A 859 9.07 15.03 -28.59
CA PRO A 859 8.83 13.90 -29.51
C PRO A 859 9.03 14.23 -30.99
N ILE A 860 8.57 15.40 -31.43
CA ILE A 860 8.63 15.85 -32.83
C ILE A 860 9.23 17.25 -32.86
N ALA A 861 10.56 17.36 -32.96
CA ALA A 861 11.27 18.62 -32.98
C ALA A 861 12.23 18.76 -34.18
N GLU A 862 12.20 19.92 -34.82
CA GLU A 862 13.11 20.33 -35.88
C GLU A 862 13.81 21.63 -35.48
N LEU A 863 15.08 21.77 -35.88
CA LEU A 863 15.91 22.93 -35.53
C LEU A 863 16.35 23.67 -36.79
N LEU A 864 16.16 24.98 -36.81
CA LEU A 864 16.66 25.86 -37.88
C LEU A 864 17.60 26.93 -37.30
N GLN A 865 18.85 26.92 -37.77
CA GLN A 865 19.84 27.93 -37.39
C GLN A 865 19.78 29.16 -38.31
N VAL A 866 18.73 29.96 -38.15
CA VAL A 866 18.49 31.19 -38.92
C VAL A 866 17.83 32.23 -38.03
N ALA A 867 18.02 33.51 -38.33
CA ALA A 867 17.23 34.59 -37.75
C ALA A 867 15.95 34.80 -38.59
N VAL A 868 14.92 35.37 -37.97
CA VAL A 868 13.65 35.65 -38.62
C VAL A 868 13.36 37.15 -38.61
N SER A 869 12.94 37.70 -39.74
CA SER A 869 12.58 39.11 -39.92
C SER A 869 11.47 39.26 -40.98
N ASN A 870 11.24 40.50 -41.42
CA ASN A 870 10.33 40.85 -42.53
C ASN A 870 10.98 40.72 -43.92
N GLU A 871 12.27 40.39 -44.00
CA GLU A 871 13.01 40.22 -45.26
C GLU A 871 13.96 39.00 -45.23
N GLU A 872 14.35 38.53 -46.42
CA GLU A 872 15.33 37.46 -46.61
C GLU A 872 16.72 38.04 -46.90
N GLY A 873 17.78 37.41 -46.39
CA GLY A 873 19.15 37.83 -46.70
C GLY A 873 20.17 37.51 -45.62
N ARG A 874 21.14 38.42 -45.46
CA ARG A 874 22.16 38.37 -44.41
C ARG A 874 22.17 39.72 -43.70
N LEU A 875 21.89 39.72 -42.40
CA LEU A 875 21.86 40.93 -41.56
C LEU A 875 22.81 40.76 -40.37
N ASN A 876 23.16 41.88 -39.74
CA ASN A 876 23.96 41.88 -38.52
C ASN A 876 23.05 41.73 -37.30
N LEU A 877 23.17 40.62 -36.59
CA LEU A 877 22.60 40.42 -35.27
C LEU A 877 23.53 41.08 -34.23
N GLN A 878 22.97 41.95 -33.38
CA GLN A 878 23.69 42.51 -32.24
C GLN A 878 23.71 41.47 -31.12
N VAL A 879 24.82 40.76 -30.98
CA VAL A 879 24.96 39.64 -30.04
C VAL A 879 25.43 40.13 -28.68
N SER A 880 24.62 39.92 -27.65
CA SER A 880 24.99 40.20 -26.26
C SER A 880 25.96 39.14 -25.70
N ALA A 881 26.69 39.48 -24.64
CA ALA A 881 27.64 38.55 -24.02
C ALA A 881 27.00 37.25 -23.47
N ASP A 882 25.73 37.31 -23.11
CA ASP A 882 24.94 36.17 -22.61
C ASP A 882 24.13 35.47 -23.71
N PHE A 883 24.18 35.95 -24.95
CA PHE A 883 23.40 35.52 -26.12
C PHE A 883 21.88 35.73 -26.05
N TYR A 884 21.25 35.67 -24.86
CA TYR A 884 19.79 35.77 -24.71
C TYR A 884 19.23 37.16 -25.05
N CYS A 885 20.05 38.20 -24.88
CA CYS A 885 19.64 39.58 -25.11
C CYS A 885 19.95 40.08 -26.54
N SER A 886 20.12 39.17 -27.49
CA SER A 886 20.56 39.50 -28.85
C SER A 886 19.40 39.94 -29.74
N SER A 887 19.59 40.97 -30.56
CA SER A 887 18.54 41.57 -31.41
C SER A 887 19.03 41.87 -32.83
N LEU A 888 18.14 41.85 -33.82
CA LEU A 888 18.42 42.37 -35.17
C LEU A 888 18.39 43.91 -35.23
N LEU A 889 17.82 44.56 -34.21
CA LEU A 889 17.85 46.02 -34.06
C LEU A 889 19.11 46.47 -33.32
N ASN A 890 19.24 47.77 -33.01
CA ASN A 890 20.37 48.34 -32.28
C ASN A 890 19.92 48.88 -30.91
N PRO A 891 19.75 48.01 -29.89
CA PRO A 891 19.24 48.43 -28.59
C PRO A 891 20.11 49.52 -27.95
N ALA A 892 19.48 50.64 -27.59
CA ALA A 892 20.07 51.76 -26.87
C ALA A 892 20.04 51.52 -25.34
N ASP A 893 20.54 50.37 -24.92
CA ASP A 893 20.73 50.04 -23.50
C ASP A 893 22.21 50.10 -23.08
N LEU A 894 22.54 49.59 -21.90
CA LEU A 894 23.89 49.64 -21.33
C LEU A 894 24.74 48.37 -21.60
N ARG A 895 24.25 47.43 -22.41
CA ARG A 895 24.97 46.19 -22.76
C ARG A 895 25.94 46.45 -23.90
N ASP A 896 27.05 45.72 -23.87
CA ASP A 896 27.97 45.64 -24.99
C ASP A 896 27.47 44.59 -25.98
N TYR A 897 27.42 44.96 -27.26
CA TYR A 897 27.01 44.07 -28.36
C TYR A 897 28.15 43.83 -29.33
N GLN A 898 28.22 42.61 -29.86
CA GLN A 898 29.12 42.24 -30.95
C GLN A 898 28.29 41.91 -32.20
N PRO A 899 28.49 42.61 -33.33
CA PRO A 899 27.76 42.30 -34.55
C PRO A 899 28.20 40.95 -35.12
N LEU A 900 27.23 40.08 -35.38
CA LEU A 900 27.41 38.80 -36.06
C LEU A 900 26.54 38.76 -37.31
N GLU A 901 27.13 38.52 -38.47
CA GLU A 901 26.37 38.33 -39.70
C GLU A 901 25.68 36.96 -39.67
N VAL A 902 24.34 36.96 -39.75
CA VAL A 902 23.50 35.76 -39.69
C VAL A 902 22.62 35.67 -40.93
N VAL A 903 22.21 34.45 -41.30
CA VAL A 903 21.19 34.24 -42.35
C VAL A 903 19.82 34.62 -41.79
N VAL A 904 19.07 35.40 -42.56
CA VAL A 904 17.74 35.89 -42.20
C VAL A 904 16.71 35.41 -43.23
N THR A 905 15.54 35.02 -42.76
CA THR A 905 14.40 34.63 -43.60
C THR A 905 13.08 35.05 -42.96
N THR A 906 11.95 34.79 -43.63
CA THR A 906 10.61 35.12 -43.15
C THR A 906 9.85 33.88 -42.65
N ILE A 907 8.86 34.06 -41.79
CA ILE A 907 7.98 32.95 -41.35
C ILE A 907 7.21 32.38 -42.54
N ASP A 908 6.75 33.22 -43.46
CA ASP A 908 6.04 32.77 -44.67
C ASP A 908 6.91 31.81 -45.51
N ARG A 909 8.21 32.12 -45.66
CA ARG A 909 9.16 31.25 -46.36
C ARG A 909 9.38 29.94 -45.62
N ILE A 910 9.66 30.01 -44.32
CA ILE A 910 9.87 28.82 -43.47
C ILE A 910 8.64 27.91 -43.52
N ALA A 911 7.44 28.45 -43.35
CA ALA A 911 6.20 27.69 -43.35
C ALA A 911 5.97 26.97 -44.69
N ALA A 912 6.28 27.63 -45.82
CA ALA A 912 6.19 27.04 -47.15
C ALA A 912 7.21 25.92 -47.37
N GLU A 913 8.48 26.12 -46.97
CA GLU A 913 9.56 25.14 -47.14
C GLU A 913 9.37 23.91 -46.25
N GLN A 914 9.00 24.14 -44.98
CA GLN A 914 8.76 23.08 -44.00
C GLN A 914 7.37 22.44 -44.14
N GLN A 915 6.54 22.92 -45.07
CA GLN A 915 5.18 22.44 -45.33
C GLN A 915 4.32 22.43 -44.06
N ILE A 916 4.38 23.53 -43.28
CA ILE A 916 3.58 23.66 -42.07
C ILE A 916 2.11 23.80 -42.46
N SER A 917 1.26 22.97 -41.85
CA SER A 917 -0.17 22.93 -42.08
C SER A 917 -0.93 22.79 -40.77
N GLY A 918 -2.16 23.29 -40.73
CA GLY A 918 -3.04 23.16 -39.58
C GLY A 918 -3.16 24.47 -38.80
N ARG A 919 -3.36 24.35 -37.50
CA ARG A 919 -3.64 25.42 -36.54
C ARG A 919 -2.66 25.32 -35.38
N GLY A 920 -2.02 26.41 -34.95
CA GLY A 920 -0.90 26.28 -34.03
C GLY A 920 -0.45 27.53 -33.30
N ILE A 921 0.66 27.39 -32.58
CA ILE A 921 1.23 28.43 -31.70
C ILE A 921 2.46 29.03 -32.39
N LEU A 922 2.57 30.36 -32.38
CA LEU A 922 3.76 31.11 -32.78
C LEU A 922 4.32 31.86 -31.58
N LYS A 923 5.50 31.48 -31.10
CA LYS A 923 6.25 32.21 -30.07
C LYS A 923 7.31 33.08 -30.73
N ILE A 924 7.41 34.34 -30.29
CA ILE A 924 8.36 35.33 -30.80
C ILE A 924 9.10 35.98 -29.64
N ASP A 925 10.41 35.79 -29.59
CA ASP A 925 11.31 36.38 -28.60
C ASP A 925 12.66 36.60 -29.28
N VAL A 926 12.72 37.70 -30.01
CA VAL A 926 13.88 38.08 -30.82
C VAL A 926 14.43 39.43 -30.37
N GLN A 927 14.05 39.83 -29.15
CA GLN A 927 14.42 41.04 -28.43
C GLN A 927 14.15 42.31 -29.25
N TYR A 928 13.03 42.99 -28.98
CA TYR A 928 12.62 44.28 -29.56
C TYR A 928 12.20 44.25 -31.05
N ALA A 929 12.53 43.17 -31.75
CA ALA A 929 12.27 42.97 -33.18
C ALA A 929 11.03 42.09 -33.44
N GLU A 930 10.17 41.85 -32.45
CA GLU A 930 9.02 40.94 -32.55
C GLU A 930 8.06 41.35 -33.68
N HIS A 931 7.97 42.65 -33.94
CA HIS A 931 7.13 43.19 -35.00
C HIS A 931 7.62 42.87 -36.42
N LEU A 932 8.94 42.82 -36.64
CA LEU A 932 9.50 42.43 -37.93
C LEU A 932 9.17 40.96 -38.27
N VAL A 933 9.16 40.08 -37.26
CA VAL A 933 8.76 38.68 -37.43
C VAL A 933 7.30 38.57 -37.86
N LEU A 934 6.40 39.38 -37.27
CA LEU A 934 4.98 39.39 -37.63
C LEU A 934 4.73 39.97 -39.03
N GLU A 935 5.49 41.00 -39.43
CA GLU A 935 5.45 41.54 -40.80
C GLU A 935 5.88 40.50 -41.84
N GLY A 936 6.85 39.64 -41.52
CA GLY A 936 7.28 38.50 -42.35
C GLY A 936 6.38 37.26 -42.29
N ALA A 937 5.25 37.33 -41.58
CA ALA A 937 4.35 36.19 -41.36
C ALA A 937 2.94 36.41 -41.94
N GLN A 938 2.71 37.42 -42.78
CA GLN A 938 1.36 37.82 -43.20
C GLN A 938 0.55 36.69 -43.86
N ALA A 939 1.17 35.86 -44.70
CA ALA A 939 0.48 34.74 -45.33
C ALA A 939 0.26 33.56 -44.36
N PHE A 940 1.10 33.42 -43.34
CA PHE A 940 1.04 32.37 -42.34
C PHE A 940 0.10 32.68 -41.17
N LEU A 941 -0.06 33.95 -40.79
CA LEU A 941 -0.90 34.39 -39.66
C LEU A 941 -2.33 33.81 -39.65
N PRO A 942 -3.05 33.59 -40.77
CA PRO A 942 -4.33 32.91 -40.77
C PRO A 942 -4.32 31.50 -40.14
N GLN A 943 -3.19 30.79 -40.13
CA GLN A 943 -3.01 29.48 -39.50
C GLN A 943 -2.69 29.55 -38.01
N VAL A 944 -2.37 30.73 -37.48
CA VAL A 944 -1.94 30.88 -36.08
C VAL A 944 -3.15 31.04 -35.14
N ASP A 945 -3.15 30.36 -34.02
CA ASP A 945 -4.22 30.40 -33.01
C ASP A 945 -3.80 31.29 -31.85
N LEU A 946 -2.53 31.16 -31.46
CA LEU A 946 -1.89 31.89 -30.39
C LEU A 946 -0.59 32.53 -30.85
N ILE A 947 -0.38 33.78 -30.46
CA ILE A 947 0.89 34.48 -30.57
C ILE A 947 1.39 34.73 -29.16
N ILE A 948 2.61 34.31 -28.85
CA ILE A 948 3.25 34.53 -27.56
C ILE A 948 4.47 35.39 -27.83
N ALA A 949 4.47 36.62 -27.31
CA ALA A 949 5.52 37.58 -27.62
C ALA A 949 6.12 38.17 -26.34
N GLU A 950 7.45 38.19 -26.24
CA GLU A 950 8.14 38.97 -25.22
C GLU A 950 8.26 40.43 -25.67
N LEU A 951 7.63 41.33 -24.92
CA LEU A 951 7.44 42.72 -25.35
C LEU A 951 8.02 43.68 -24.33
N SER A 952 8.66 44.75 -24.78
CA SER A 952 9.23 45.76 -23.90
C SER A 952 8.23 46.85 -23.50
N VAL A 953 8.32 47.30 -22.25
CA VAL A 953 7.57 48.46 -21.74
C VAL A 953 8.23 49.76 -22.20
N ILE A 954 9.56 49.75 -22.29
CA ILE A 954 10.38 50.88 -22.70
C ILE A 954 10.88 50.66 -24.13
N ARG A 955 10.93 51.74 -24.90
CA ARG A 955 11.48 51.72 -26.26
C ARG A 955 13.00 51.74 -26.19
N TYR A 956 13.63 50.65 -26.61
CA TYR A 956 15.09 50.52 -26.65
C TYR A 956 15.66 50.77 -28.05
N ASP A 957 14.86 50.76 -29.11
CA ASP A 957 15.26 51.18 -30.45
C ASP A 957 14.15 52.04 -31.09
N GLN A 958 14.50 53.01 -31.94
CA GLN A 958 13.50 53.87 -32.59
C GLN A 958 12.50 53.08 -33.43
N GLU A 959 12.91 51.95 -34.00
CA GLU A 959 12.09 51.08 -34.83
C GLU A 959 11.35 50.01 -34.00
N SER A 960 11.79 49.73 -32.76
CA SER A 960 11.10 48.77 -31.87
C SER A 960 9.71 49.25 -31.46
N LEU A 961 8.74 48.35 -31.29
CA LEU A 961 7.42 48.66 -30.74
C LEU A 961 7.33 48.29 -29.26
N VAL A 962 6.70 49.15 -28.46
CA VAL A 962 6.44 48.86 -27.04
C VAL A 962 5.12 48.08 -26.86
N ILE A 963 4.91 47.48 -25.69
CA ILE A 963 3.71 46.67 -25.37
C ILE A 963 2.40 47.31 -25.84
N SER A 964 2.17 48.60 -25.58
CA SER A 964 0.90 49.25 -25.94
C SER A 964 0.68 49.34 -27.45
N GLU A 965 1.75 49.50 -28.23
CA GLU A 965 1.69 49.56 -29.69
C GLU A 965 1.48 48.16 -30.27
N MET A 966 2.17 47.16 -29.72
CA MET A 966 2.02 45.76 -30.11
C MET A 966 0.63 45.21 -29.81
N ILE A 967 0.05 45.51 -28.64
CA ILE A 967 -1.34 45.11 -28.32
C ILE A 967 -2.31 45.71 -29.33
N HIS A 968 -2.18 47.00 -29.66
CA HIS A 968 -3.07 47.66 -30.62
C HIS A 968 -2.96 47.02 -32.01
N TRP A 969 -1.74 46.71 -32.44
CA TRP A 969 -1.52 46.12 -33.75
C TRP A 969 -1.99 44.67 -33.82
N LEU A 970 -1.75 43.85 -32.80
CA LEU A 970 -2.24 42.48 -32.73
C LEU A 970 -3.78 42.41 -32.68
N ASP A 971 -4.44 43.39 -32.05
CA ASP A 971 -5.89 43.54 -32.10
C ASP A 971 -6.40 43.77 -33.53
N GLN A 972 -5.74 44.63 -34.31
CA GLN A 972 -6.05 44.84 -35.73
C GLN A 972 -5.83 43.56 -36.57
N LEU A 973 -4.90 42.70 -36.15
CA LEU A 973 -4.65 41.39 -36.77
C LEU A 973 -5.64 40.29 -36.30
N GLY A 974 -6.60 40.63 -35.43
CA GLY A 974 -7.65 39.71 -34.97
C GLY A 974 -7.26 38.85 -33.77
N PHE A 975 -6.27 39.28 -32.98
CA PHE A 975 -5.86 38.64 -31.74
C PHE A 975 -6.17 39.52 -30.53
N ARG A 976 -6.74 38.92 -29.48
CA ARG A 976 -6.99 39.60 -28.20
C ARG A 976 -5.95 39.20 -27.17
N TYR A 977 -5.67 40.09 -26.23
CA TYR A 977 -4.92 39.75 -25.02
C TYR A 977 -5.63 38.60 -24.29
N TYR A 978 -4.90 37.53 -23.99
CA TYR A 978 -5.42 36.35 -23.32
C TYR A 978 -4.84 36.18 -21.92
N ASP A 979 -3.51 36.15 -21.82
CA ASP A 979 -2.79 35.81 -20.59
C ASP A 979 -1.34 36.30 -20.62
N GLU A 980 -0.55 35.98 -19.60
CA GLU A 980 0.86 36.34 -19.48
C GLU A 980 1.69 35.20 -18.86
N THR A 981 2.93 35.04 -19.29
CA THR A 981 3.76 33.86 -18.97
C THR A 981 5.16 34.16 -18.44
N GLY A 982 5.55 35.44 -18.38
CA GLY A 982 6.85 35.83 -17.85
C GLY A 982 6.99 37.34 -17.73
N GLU A 983 7.90 37.79 -16.87
CA GLU A 983 8.29 39.20 -16.78
C GLU A 983 9.78 39.34 -16.47
N TRP A 984 10.36 40.42 -16.97
CA TRP A 984 11.72 40.83 -16.62
C TRP A 984 11.69 42.18 -15.92
N ARG A 985 12.39 42.26 -14.79
CA ARG A 985 12.50 43.47 -13.97
C ARG A 985 13.95 43.92 -13.86
N SER A 986 14.11 45.23 -13.84
CA SER A 986 15.37 45.89 -13.51
C SER A 986 15.87 45.40 -12.14
N PRO A 987 17.11 44.88 -12.04
CA PRO A 987 17.68 44.45 -10.76
C PRO A 987 18.05 45.64 -9.85
N ILE A 988 18.00 46.87 -10.38
CA ILE A 988 18.36 48.09 -9.66
C ILE A 988 17.23 48.51 -8.71
N ASP A 989 16.00 48.46 -9.19
CA ASP A 989 14.83 49.07 -8.53
C ASP A 989 13.54 48.25 -8.65
N GLY A 990 13.56 47.11 -9.34
CA GLY A 990 12.39 46.27 -9.58
C GLY A 990 11.43 46.79 -10.66
N THR A 991 11.82 47.82 -11.42
CA THR A 991 11.00 48.36 -12.53
C THR A 991 10.75 47.29 -13.58
N LEU A 992 9.50 47.12 -14.01
CA LEU A 992 9.13 46.18 -15.09
C LEU A 992 9.68 46.68 -16.43
N LEU A 993 10.46 45.83 -17.12
CA LEU A 993 11.10 46.17 -18.39
C LEU A 993 10.49 45.43 -19.57
N GLN A 994 10.23 44.13 -19.40
CA GLN A 994 9.64 43.27 -20.43
C GLN A 994 8.59 42.35 -19.84
N LYS A 995 7.66 41.91 -20.69
CA LYS A 995 6.60 40.97 -20.36
C LYS A 995 6.33 40.02 -21.51
N GLU A 996 6.26 38.72 -21.22
CA GLU A 996 5.79 37.72 -22.18
C GLU A 996 4.27 37.65 -22.13
N ILE A 997 3.63 38.05 -23.24
CA ILE A 997 2.17 38.16 -23.36
C ILE A 997 1.65 37.11 -24.33
N VAL A 998 0.57 36.45 -23.93
CA VAL A 998 -0.17 35.47 -24.75
C VAL A 998 -1.37 36.16 -25.38
N PHE A 999 -1.41 36.12 -26.70
CA PHE A 999 -2.52 36.61 -27.52
C PHE A 999 -3.23 35.42 -28.16
N ILE A 1000 -4.56 35.46 -28.16
CA ILE A 1000 -5.40 34.41 -28.76
C ILE A 1000 -6.30 35.01 -29.84
N ARG A 1001 -6.59 34.24 -30.90
CA ARG A 1001 -7.54 34.66 -31.93
C ARG A 1001 -8.90 35.05 -31.31
N GLN A 1002 -9.47 36.18 -31.73
CA GLN A 1002 -10.66 36.78 -31.11
C GLN A 1002 -11.88 35.84 -31.00
N ALA A 1003 -12.06 34.89 -31.93
CA ALA A 1003 -13.18 33.95 -31.91
C ALA A 1003 -12.89 32.63 -31.19
N LEU A 1004 -11.64 32.38 -30.77
CA LEU A 1004 -11.22 31.12 -30.17
C LEU A 1004 -11.34 31.17 -28.64
N LEU A 1005 -11.85 30.11 -28.01
CA LEU A 1005 -12.00 29.96 -26.55
C LEU A 1005 -12.60 31.19 -25.85
N VAL A 1006 -13.75 31.67 -26.35
CA VAL A 1006 -14.45 32.81 -25.73
C VAL A 1006 -15.07 32.35 -24.40
N PRO A 1007 -14.84 33.04 -23.27
CA PRO A 1007 -15.38 32.62 -21.98
C PRO A 1007 -16.91 32.55 -21.95
N GLU A 1008 -17.47 31.52 -21.31
CA GLU A 1008 -18.93 31.35 -21.13
C GLU A 1008 -19.60 32.43 -20.27
N THR A 1009 -18.80 33.25 -19.57
CA THR A 1009 -19.28 34.43 -18.84
C THR A 1009 -19.72 35.56 -19.77
N ASN A 1010 -19.44 35.45 -21.07
CA ASN A 1010 -19.79 36.46 -22.06
C ASN A 1010 -21.20 36.19 -22.62
N ARG A 1011 -22.11 37.16 -22.48
CA ARG A 1011 -23.36 37.21 -23.26
C ARG A 1011 -23.13 38.12 -24.45
N GLU A 1012 -23.78 37.84 -25.60
CA GLU A 1012 -23.82 38.81 -26.70
C GLU A 1012 -24.30 40.16 -26.16
N ILE A 1013 -23.44 41.17 -26.22
CA ILE A 1013 -23.84 42.55 -25.97
C ILE A 1013 -24.65 42.97 -27.20
N HIS A 1014 -25.96 42.76 -27.17
CA HIS A 1014 -26.84 43.44 -28.13
C HIS A 1014 -26.63 44.94 -27.90
N GLN A 1015 -25.96 45.60 -28.85
CA GLN A 1015 -25.90 47.05 -28.88
C GLN A 1015 -27.35 47.54 -28.93
N PHE A 1016 -27.84 48.10 -27.83
CA PHE A 1016 -29.05 48.90 -27.88
C PHE A 1016 -28.82 49.96 -28.96
N PRO A 1017 -29.74 50.13 -29.93
CA PRO A 1017 -29.58 51.18 -30.92
C PRO A 1017 -29.47 52.49 -30.15
N SER A 1018 -28.36 53.20 -30.37
CA SER A 1018 -28.18 54.56 -29.91
C SER A 1018 -29.44 55.33 -30.30
N LYS A 1019 -30.19 55.81 -29.32
CA LYS A 1019 -31.31 56.71 -29.59
C LYS A 1019 -30.74 57.94 -30.34
N PRO A 1020 -31.42 58.38 -31.41
CA PRO A 1020 -30.92 59.42 -32.31
C PRO A 1020 -30.75 60.77 -31.64
#